data_AF-A0A9E0ZKM4-F1
#
_entry.id   AF-A0A9E0ZKM4-F1
#
_cell.length_a   1.000
_cell.length_b   1.000
_cell.length_c   1.000
_cell.angle_alpha   90.00
_cell.angle_beta   90.00
_cell.angle_gamma   90.00
#
_symmetry.space_group_name_H-M   'P 1'
#
loop_
_entity.id
_entity.type
_entity.pdbx_description
1 polymer ?
#
loop_
_entity_poly.entity_id
_entity_poly.type
_entity_poly.pdbx_seq_one_letter_code
_entity_poly.pdbx_strand_id
1 'polypeptide(L)'
;MENFYELHNLKFKIQKESVLKAMDCYEDSPVYEEVVDTYEEIYEGMLSLVEPVGILGFGALPESVATEKYKAGTPIAYMVASIGNGIKEQSTKAFQEGDYVKGMLTDAMADDALFSMEEQILGELKRVCGEHKTGVLARLEAPHDISMEVQKEAWEYLELEKRFGIGISKGFMFDPVKTYCQVFILTEDTNTFKAEHDCRKCPNFKCRNRKIPDTEIVVHRGQEIRTILVKDKESLLDAFIRQGIYISAPCGGKGRCGKCGVQVLKGETWISDEDKKIYSEEELDAGWRLSCCLYPTEELEVSVSQSDESLFEAVGETENTKESGTEESFYNVAVDIGTTTIAMSLTGGDSGKVFHTVTSVNSQRAYGADVISRIQASVDGKKEELQKSIQKDLQDCLEKLLKEAGVSGEDVGKIVIGGNTTMGHLLMGYDCNTLGVFPFTPVNIDFIKGTEAILGTDKFGKKEVILLPGISTYVGGDIVSGMYAYDFTEKEDVCMFIDLGTNGEMGIGNKEKILVTSTAAGPAFEGGNITWGMGSVPGAICSVKLSGTEAEVKTIRDEAPQGICGTGVVETAAELVREEIVDETGALDEDYFDDGFPLAKTPDGKEIVFTQKDVRDIQLAKSAVRAGVETLLLRYGIKKEEVSKVYLAGGFGYKLDTEKAIAIGMLPEEWADRIVAVGNSSLSGACKYLKDKNGDETIEKLVSISEEVNLSADKEFNEFYMNEMFF
;
A
#
# COMPACT_ATOMS: atom_id res chain seq x y z
N MET A 1 -33.15 46.67 18.67
CA MET A 1 -33.34 45.65 17.62
C MET A 1 -33.65 44.35 18.32
N GLU A 2 -34.41 43.45 17.70
CA GLU A 2 -34.57 42.10 18.25
C GLU A 2 -33.19 41.42 18.26
N ASN A 3 -32.87 40.77 19.37
CA ASN A 3 -31.61 40.02 19.51
C ASN A 3 -31.74 38.56 19.05
N PHE A 4 -32.98 38.11 18.79
CA PHE A 4 -33.30 36.73 18.43
C PHE A 4 -34.23 36.72 17.22
N TYR A 5 -33.95 35.83 16.27
CA TYR A 5 -34.71 35.68 15.04
C TYR A 5 -35.04 34.20 14.85
N GLU A 6 -36.27 33.81 15.16
CA GLU A 6 -36.76 32.46 14.89
C GLU A 6 -37.04 32.30 13.39
N LEU A 7 -36.51 31.24 12.81
CA LEU A 7 -36.63 30.92 11.39
C LEU A 7 -37.69 29.84 11.23
N HIS A 8 -38.92 30.28 10.94
CA HIS A 8 -40.02 29.38 10.61
C HIS A 8 -40.09 29.17 9.09
N ASN A 9 -40.51 27.97 8.67
CA ASN A 9 -40.62 27.57 7.25
C ASN A 9 -39.27 27.43 6.51
N LEU A 10 -38.26 26.91 7.22
CA LEU A 10 -37.04 26.45 6.57
C LEU A 10 -37.39 25.33 5.58
N LYS A 11 -36.91 25.48 4.35
CA LYS A 11 -37.05 24.46 3.31
C LYS A 11 -35.82 23.59 3.36
N PHE A 12 -36.04 22.29 3.26
CA PHE A 12 -34.99 21.31 3.13
C PHE A 12 -35.16 20.54 1.81
N LYS A 13 -34.09 19.89 1.39
CA LYS A 13 -34.06 18.96 0.27
C LYS A 13 -33.33 17.71 0.71
N ILE A 14 -33.78 16.57 0.21
CA ILE A 14 -33.06 15.31 0.30
C ILE A 14 -32.80 14.88 -1.14
N GLN A 15 -31.54 14.92 -1.55
CA GLN A 15 -31.09 14.61 -2.90
C GLN A 15 -30.58 13.17 -2.94
N LYS A 16 -31.16 12.36 -3.84
CA LYS A 16 -30.82 10.95 -4.01
C LYS A 16 -29.32 10.76 -4.25
N GLU A 17 -28.74 11.55 -5.14
CA GLU A 17 -27.32 11.47 -5.49
C GLU A 17 -26.42 11.81 -4.29
N SER A 18 -26.81 12.77 -3.45
CA SER A 18 -26.08 13.15 -2.24
C SER A 18 -26.14 12.04 -1.19
N VAL A 19 -27.32 11.46 -0.98
CA VAL A 19 -27.55 10.38 -0.01
C VAL A 19 -26.83 9.10 -0.41
N LEU A 20 -26.94 8.68 -1.68
CA LEU A 20 -26.25 7.49 -2.18
C LEU A 20 -24.73 7.65 -2.12
N LYS A 21 -24.22 8.84 -2.47
CA LYS A 21 -22.80 9.17 -2.31
C LYS A 21 -22.38 9.16 -0.83
N ALA A 22 -23.24 9.63 0.07
CA ALA A 22 -23.00 9.53 1.50
C ALA A 22 -23.02 8.08 2.01
N MET A 23 -23.53 7.12 1.24
CA MET A 23 -23.46 5.69 1.52
C MET A 23 -22.35 4.95 0.77
N ASP A 24 -21.55 5.66 -0.03
CA ASP A 24 -20.54 5.06 -0.92
C ASP A 24 -21.14 4.06 -1.93
N CYS A 25 -22.38 4.35 -2.35
CA CYS A 25 -23.16 3.54 -3.28
C CYS A 25 -23.23 4.25 -4.63
N TYR A 26 -22.53 3.72 -5.63
CA TYR A 26 -22.44 4.25 -7.00
C TYR A 26 -23.10 3.28 -7.99
N GLU A 27 -23.38 3.72 -9.22
CA GLU A 27 -24.11 2.92 -10.22
C GLU A 27 -23.47 1.56 -10.55
N ASP A 28 -22.16 1.42 -10.34
CA ASP A 28 -21.38 0.19 -10.52
C ASP A 28 -21.35 -0.72 -9.27
N SER A 29 -21.95 -0.29 -8.15
CA SER A 29 -22.00 -1.06 -6.92
C SER A 29 -22.97 -2.25 -7.06
N PRO A 30 -22.61 -3.46 -6.61
CA PRO A 30 -23.45 -4.65 -6.76
C PRO A 30 -24.78 -4.58 -6.00
N VAL A 31 -24.89 -3.67 -5.02
CA VAL A 31 -26.08 -3.41 -4.21
C VAL A 31 -26.84 -2.16 -4.65
N TYR A 32 -26.44 -1.51 -5.74
CA TYR A 32 -26.97 -0.20 -6.13
C TYR A 32 -28.49 -0.19 -6.30
N GLU A 33 -29.03 -1.18 -7.03
CA GLU A 33 -30.48 -1.28 -7.26
C GLU A 33 -31.24 -1.49 -5.94
N GLU A 34 -30.76 -2.35 -5.05
CA GLU A 34 -31.40 -2.62 -3.75
C GLU A 34 -31.42 -1.37 -2.85
N VAL A 35 -30.32 -0.63 -2.79
CA VAL A 35 -30.22 0.61 -2.01
C VAL A 35 -31.12 1.70 -2.60
N VAL A 36 -31.18 1.80 -3.93
CA VAL A 36 -32.06 2.73 -4.63
C VAL A 36 -33.53 2.43 -4.37
N ASP A 37 -33.93 1.16 -4.45
CA ASP A 37 -35.31 0.74 -4.17
C ASP A 37 -35.70 1.06 -2.73
N THR A 38 -34.80 0.78 -1.78
CA THR A 38 -34.99 1.09 -0.36
C THR A 38 -35.10 2.61 -0.13
N TYR A 39 -34.27 3.41 -0.80
CA TYR A 39 -34.34 4.87 -0.75
C TYR A 39 -35.73 5.37 -1.19
N GLU A 40 -36.23 4.86 -2.33
CA GLU A 40 -37.52 5.26 -2.89
C GLU A 40 -38.68 4.81 -1.99
N GLU A 41 -38.58 3.64 -1.35
CA GLU A 41 -39.58 3.16 -0.38
C GLU A 41 -39.73 4.11 0.81
N ILE A 42 -38.62 4.57 1.37
CA ILE A 42 -38.64 5.34 2.63
C ILE A 42 -38.76 6.86 2.43
N TYR A 43 -38.57 7.36 1.20
CA TYR A 43 -38.47 8.78 0.89
C TYR A 43 -39.63 9.63 1.41
N GLU A 44 -40.87 9.28 1.07
CA GLU A 44 -42.06 10.03 1.48
C GLU A 44 -42.27 9.99 3.01
N GLY A 45 -41.99 8.84 3.63
CA GLY A 45 -42.03 8.69 5.09
C GLY A 45 -41.03 9.63 5.76
N MET A 46 -39.83 9.74 5.22
CA MET A 46 -38.77 10.61 5.73
C MET A 46 -39.12 12.09 5.61
N LEU A 47 -39.69 12.54 4.50
CA LEU A 47 -40.13 13.93 4.33
C LEU A 47 -41.14 14.36 5.40
N SER A 48 -42.02 13.43 5.82
CA SER A 48 -43.04 13.71 6.84
C SER A 48 -42.50 13.82 8.27
N LEU A 49 -41.28 13.37 8.52
CA LEU A 49 -40.65 13.31 9.85
C LEU A 49 -39.69 14.47 10.13
N VAL A 50 -39.36 15.27 9.11
CA VAL A 50 -38.49 16.44 9.24
C VAL A 50 -39.32 17.62 9.74
N GLU A 51 -38.96 18.14 10.91
CA GLU A 51 -39.55 19.33 11.51
C GLU A 51 -38.46 20.41 11.61
N PRO A 52 -38.24 21.19 10.53
CA PRO A 52 -37.09 22.06 10.45
C PRO A 52 -37.30 23.32 11.29
N VAL A 53 -36.41 23.54 12.24
CA VAL A 53 -36.39 24.73 13.11
C VAL A 53 -35.02 25.38 13.05
N GLY A 54 -34.99 26.72 13.11
CA GLY A 54 -33.75 27.46 13.20
C GLY A 54 -33.91 28.75 13.99
N ILE A 55 -32.81 29.24 14.54
CA ILE A 55 -32.76 30.50 15.28
C ILE A 55 -31.41 31.17 15.11
N LEU A 56 -31.43 32.49 14.96
CA LEU A 56 -30.26 33.36 15.04
C LEU A 56 -30.31 34.17 16.34
N GLY A 57 -29.18 34.30 17.03
CA GLY A 57 -29.07 35.15 18.22
C GLY A 57 -27.82 36.01 18.19
N PHE A 58 -27.98 37.32 18.31
CA PHE A 58 -26.88 38.28 18.30
C PHE A 58 -26.50 38.62 19.74
N GLY A 59 -25.20 38.62 20.03
CA GLY A 59 -24.68 38.79 21.37
C GLY A 59 -23.20 39.08 21.40
N ALA A 60 -22.56 38.70 22.51
CA ALA A 60 -21.14 38.87 22.73
C ALA A 60 -20.53 37.56 23.21
N LEU A 61 -19.28 37.29 22.81
CA LEU A 61 -18.58 36.07 23.13
C LEU A 61 -18.42 35.92 24.65
N PRO A 62 -18.90 34.82 25.27
CA PRO A 62 -18.74 34.58 26.70
C PRO A 62 -17.28 34.37 27.11
N GLU A 63 -16.98 34.59 28.39
CA GLU A 63 -15.63 34.38 28.94
C GLU A 63 -15.21 32.90 28.95
N SER A 64 -16.17 31.99 29.17
CA SER A 64 -15.98 30.53 29.17
C SER A 64 -15.42 29.97 27.85
N VAL A 65 -15.70 30.66 26.73
CA VAL A 65 -15.36 30.19 25.38
C VAL A 65 -14.50 31.18 24.59
N ALA A 66 -13.95 32.19 25.27
CA ALA A 66 -13.02 33.14 24.66
C ALA A 66 -11.74 32.42 24.18
N THR A 67 -11.19 32.88 23.06
CA THR A 67 -9.97 32.31 22.48
C THR A 67 -8.79 33.28 22.63
N GLU A 68 -7.59 32.84 22.28
CA GLU A 68 -6.43 33.74 22.21
C GLU A 68 -6.67 34.90 21.24
N LYS A 69 -7.34 34.59 20.11
CA LYS A 69 -7.63 35.52 19.03
C LYS A 69 -8.87 36.38 19.26
N TYR A 70 -9.92 35.83 19.86
CA TYR A 70 -11.20 36.52 20.08
C TYR A 70 -11.52 36.56 21.57
N LYS A 71 -11.45 37.75 22.18
CA LYS A 71 -11.64 37.94 23.62
C LYS A 71 -13.13 37.94 24.01
N ALA A 72 -13.40 37.72 25.30
CA ALA A 72 -14.74 37.90 25.86
C ALA A 72 -15.28 39.29 25.51
N GLY A 73 -16.58 39.40 25.20
CA GLY A 73 -17.21 40.64 24.75
C GLY A 73 -17.12 40.90 23.23
N THR A 74 -16.37 40.09 22.46
CA THR A 74 -16.35 40.18 20.99
C THR A 74 -17.76 40.01 20.42
N PRO A 75 -18.27 40.91 19.56
CA PRO A 75 -19.60 40.75 18.96
C PRO A 75 -19.72 39.46 18.14
N ILE A 76 -20.79 38.70 18.39
CA ILE A 76 -21.05 37.42 17.71
C ILE A 76 -22.51 37.24 17.30
N ALA A 77 -22.74 36.33 16.37
CA ALA A 77 -24.04 35.73 16.13
C ALA A 77 -23.97 34.20 16.31
N TYR A 78 -24.90 33.65 17.08
CA TYR A 78 -25.19 32.22 17.13
C TYR A 78 -26.18 31.86 16.04
N MET A 79 -25.99 30.69 15.45
CA MET A 79 -26.92 30.09 14.49
C MET A 79 -27.11 28.63 14.86
N VAL A 80 -28.35 28.27 15.18
CA VAL A 80 -28.71 26.89 15.51
C VAL A 80 -29.82 26.44 14.58
N ALA A 81 -29.69 25.22 14.05
CA ALA A 81 -30.73 24.58 13.25
C ALA A 81 -30.85 23.10 13.57
N SER A 82 -32.07 22.58 13.48
CA SER A 82 -32.40 21.18 13.73
C SER A 82 -33.49 20.71 12.77
N ILE A 83 -33.51 19.42 12.48
CA ILE A 83 -34.57 18.75 11.70
C ILE A 83 -35.56 17.97 12.59
N GLY A 84 -35.42 18.06 13.92
CA GLY A 84 -36.27 17.36 14.87
C GLY A 84 -35.86 15.91 15.16
N ASN A 85 -36.67 15.21 15.97
CA ASN A 85 -36.38 13.86 16.46
C ASN A 85 -36.96 12.72 15.58
N GLY A 86 -37.90 13.02 14.68
CA GLY A 86 -38.67 12.00 13.95
C GLY A 86 -37.79 11.02 13.15
N ILE A 87 -36.74 11.53 12.50
CA ILE A 87 -35.79 10.71 11.74
C ILE A 87 -34.93 9.82 12.65
N LYS A 88 -34.47 10.35 13.80
CA LYS A 88 -33.64 9.61 14.76
C LYS A 88 -34.35 8.37 15.28
N GLU A 89 -35.64 8.50 15.58
CA GLU A 89 -36.47 7.38 16.05
C GLU A 89 -36.59 6.28 14.99
N GLN A 90 -36.77 6.65 13.71
CA GLN A 90 -36.81 5.67 12.62
C GLN A 90 -35.46 5.00 12.38
N SER A 91 -34.36 5.75 12.40
CA SER A 91 -33.01 5.18 12.22
C SER A 91 -32.72 4.17 13.32
N THR A 92 -32.98 4.53 14.57
CA THR A 92 -32.79 3.65 15.74
C THR A 92 -33.64 2.39 15.63
N LYS A 93 -34.90 2.52 15.19
CA LYS A 93 -35.81 1.40 14.99
C LYS A 93 -35.31 0.44 13.89
N ALA A 94 -34.87 0.96 12.74
CA ALA A 94 -34.34 0.15 11.66
C ALA A 94 -33.12 -0.68 12.10
N PHE A 95 -32.19 -0.06 12.84
CA PHE A 95 -31.04 -0.79 13.41
C PHE A 95 -31.47 -1.86 14.43
N GLN A 96 -32.49 -1.61 15.24
CA GLN A 96 -33.01 -2.61 16.20
C GLN A 96 -33.73 -3.79 15.51
N GLU A 97 -34.34 -3.54 14.35
CA GLU A 97 -35.03 -4.56 13.54
C GLU A 97 -34.06 -5.35 12.63
N GLY A 98 -32.77 -4.98 12.62
CA GLY A 98 -31.72 -5.63 11.81
C GLY A 98 -31.66 -5.16 10.36
N ASP A 99 -32.38 -4.09 10.01
CA ASP A 99 -32.37 -3.48 8.69
C ASP A 99 -31.34 -2.35 8.62
N TYR A 100 -30.08 -2.76 8.43
CA TYR A 100 -28.94 -1.85 8.44
C TYR A 100 -28.92 -0.88 7.26
N VAL A 101 -29.35 -1.32 6.07
CA VAL A 101 -29.40 -0.48 4.86
C VAL A 101 -30.39 0.66 5.07
N LYS A 102 -31.59 0.35 5.56
CA LYS A 102 -32.60 1.35 5.92
C LYS A 102 -32.12 2.29 7.02
N GLY A 103 -31.45 1.76 8.06
CA GLY A 103 -30.88 2.55 9.14
C GLY A 103 -29.83 3.56 8.64
N MET A 104 -28.93 3.12 7.75
CA MET A 104 -27.90 3.96 7.13
C MET A 104 -28.48 5.00 6.18
N LEU A 105 -29.42 4.61 5.32
CA LEU A 105 -30.14 5.53 4.43
C LEU A 105 -30.85 6.63 5.23
N THR A 106 -31.58 6.22 6.27
CA THR A 106 -32.32 7.13 7.15
C THR A 106 -31.39 8.18 7.77
N ASP A 107 -30.21 7.76 8.24
CA ASP A 107 -29.24 8.69 8.84
C ASP A 107 -28.61 9.63 7.80
N ALA A 108 -28.25 9.10 6.62
CA ALA A 108 -27.69 9.89 5.51
C ALA A 108 -28.68 10.93 4.97
N MET A 109 -29.96 10.56 4.86
CA MET A 109 -31.05 11.48 4.48
C MET A 109 -31.26 12.58 5.52
N ALA A 110 -31.08 12.26 6.81
CA ALA A 110 -31.11 13.24 7.90
C ALA A 110 -30.02 14.30 7.72
N ASP A 111 -28.79 13.85 7.45
CA ASP A 111 -27.66 14.75 7.23
C ASP A 111 -27.88 15.63 6.00
N ASP A 112 -28.33 15.06 4.87
CA ASP A 112 -28.58 15.84 3.66
C ASP A 112 -29.69 16.88 3.88
N ALA A 113 -30.78 16.51 4.56
CA ALA A 113 -31.83 17.44 4.95
C ALA A 113 -31.28 18.58 5.82
N LEU A 114 -30.47 18.26 6.84
CA LEU A 114 -29.89 19.22 7.75
C LEU A 114 -28.96 20.22 7.04
N PHE A 115 -28.05 19.72 6.20
CA PHE A 115 -27.10 20.57 5.47
C PHE A 115 -27.77 21.38 4.36
N SER A 116 -28.84 20.87 3.74
CA SER A 116 -29.55 21.60 2.68
C SER A 116 -30.19 22.91 3.16
N MET A 117 -30.48 23.04 4.46
CA MET A 117 -31.05 24.25 5.06
C MET A 117 -30.02 25.36 5.24
N GLU A 118 -28.73 25.04 5.25
CA GLU A 118 -27.65 25.97 5.61
C GLU A 118 -27.63 27.20 4.70
N GLU A 119 -27.76 27.02 3.39
CA GLU A 119 -27.75 28.13 2.43
C GLU A 119 -28.88 29.14 2.71
N GLN A 120 -30.08 28.65 3.04
CA GLN A 120 -31.20 29.51 3.39
C GLN A 120 -30.94 30.28 4.68
N ILE A 121 -30.41 29.62 5.70
CA ILE A 121 -30.14 30.22 7.01
C ILE A 121 -29.00 31.25 6.90
N LEU A 122 -27.95 30.97 6.11
CA LEU A 122 -26.88 31.94 5.83
C LEU A 122 -27.40 33.16 5.07
N GLY A 123 -28.37 32.97 4.16
CA GLY A 123 -29.09 34.07 3.51
C GLY A 123 -29.83 34.95 4.50
N GLU A 124 -30.53 34.36 5.46
CA GLU A 124 -31.20 35.09 6.56
C GLU A 124 -30.21 35.79 7.49
N LEU A 125 -29.10 35.13 7.85
CA LEU A 125 -28.02 35.75 8.62
C LEU A 125 -27.50 37.01 7.91
N LYS A 126 -27.25 36.93 6.60
CA LYS A 126 -26.81 38.09 5.80
C LYS A 126 -27.81 39.23 5.83
N ARG A 127 -29.11 38.92 5.69
CA ARG A 127 -30.19 39.91 5.78
C ARG A 127 -30.20 40.59 7.15
N VAL A 128 -30.17 39.81 8.22
CA VAL A 128 -30.21 40.32 9.61
C VAL A 128 -28.95 41.12 9.94
N CYS A 129 -27.76 40.67 9.53
CA CYS A 129 -26.52 41.44 9.67
C CYS A 129 -26.64 42.83 9.00
N GLY A 130 -27.29 42.90 7.82
CA GLY A 130 -27.61 44.16 7.15
C GLY A 130 -28.51 45.10 7.96
N GLU A 131 -29.51 44.57 8.66
CA GLU A 131 -30.38 45.34 9.57
C GLU A 131 -29.62 45.90 10.79
N HIS A 132 -28.69 45.09 11.33
CA HIS A 132 -27.80 45.48 12.43
C HIS A 132 -26.61 46.33 11.98
N LYS A 133 -26.44 46.58 10.68
CA LYS A 133 -25.29 47.27 10.08
C LYS A 133 -23.95 46.62 10.49
N THR A 134 -23.90 45.30 10.43
CA THR A 134 -22.70 44.51 10.69
C THR A 134 -22.38 43.60 9.49
N GLY A 135 -21.13 43.18 9.38
CA GLY A 135 -20.69 42.09 8.52
C GLY A 135 -20.29 40.86 9.33
N VAL A 136 -19.94 39.77 8.65
CA VAL A 136 -19.43 38.52 9.24
C VAL A 136 -17.96 38.37 8.91
N LEU A 137 -17.08 38.51 9.90
CA LEU A 137 -15.63 38.41 9.74
C LEU A 137 -15.14 36.97 9.61
N ALA A 138 -15.73 36.06 10.38
CA ALA A 138 -15.33 34.66 10.41
C ALA A 138 -16.46 33.79 10.96
N ARG A 139 -16.48 32.52 10.55
CA ARG A 139 -17.21 31.42 11.17
C ARG A 139 -16.23 30.64 12.05
N LEU A 140 -16.67 30.24 13.26
CA LEU A 140 -15.91 29.41 14.19
C LEU A 140 -16.59 28.04 14.32
N GLU A 141 -15.81 26.97 14.17
CA GLU A 141 -16.26 25.59 14.32
C GLU A 141 -15.79 24.99 15.65
N ALA A 142 -16.69 24.34 16.40
CA ALA A 142 -16.31 23.56 17.58
C ALA A 142 -15.96 22.11 17.19
N PRO A 143 -14.92 21.49 17.78
CA PRO A 143 -14.01 21.99 18.82
C PRO A 143 -12.79 22.79 18.30
N HIS A 144 -12.65 22.96 16.99
CA HIS A 144 -11.39 23.35 16.36
C HIS A 144 -11.01 24.82 16.55
N ASP A 145 -11.93 25.73 16.22
CA ASP A 145 -11.73 27.18 16.38
C ASP A 145 -12.17 27.68 17.75
N ILE A 146 -13.05 26.94 18.42
CA ILE A 146 -13.68 27.29 19.70
C ILE A 146 -14.06 26.03 20.50
N SER A 147 -14.05 26.10 21.83
CA SER A 147 -14.40 24.99 22.71
C SER A 147 -15.83 24.46 22.47
N MET A 148 -16.04 23.15 22.66
CA MET A 148 -17.36 22.50 22.62
C MET A 148 -18.37 23.11 23.60
N GLU A 149 -17.90 23.75 24.67
CA GLU A 149 -18.75 24.44 25.65
C GLU A 149 -19.61 25.54 25.00
N VAL A 150 -19.20 26.07 23.84
CA VAL A 150 -19.98 27.06 23.09
C VAL A 150 -21.36 26.58 22.69
N GLN A 151 -21.56 25.27 22.51
CA GLN A 151 -22.87 24.69 22.22
C GLN A 151 -23.82 24.86 23.40
N LYS A 152 -23.31 24.72 24.63
CA LYS A 152 -24.09 24.95 25.85
C LYS A 152 -24.39 26.43 26.05
N GLU A 153 -23.41 27.31 25.81
CA GLU A 153 -23.64 28.76 25.85
C GLU A 153 -24.73 29.18 24.86
N ALA A 154 -24.68 28.67 23.62
CA ALA A 154 -25.71 28.90 22.63
C ALA A 154 -27.08 28.33 23.07
N TRP A 155 -27.10 27.13 23.64
CA TRP A 155 -28.30 26.47 24.13
C TRP A 155 -29.01 27.27 25.23
N GLU A 156 -28.26 27.76 26.22
CA GLU A 156 -28.77 28.58 27.32
C GLU A 156 -29.21 29.96 26.80
N TYR A 157 -28.37 30.64 26.00
CA TYR A 157 -28.63 32.00 25.51
C TYR A 157 -29.85 32.06 24.58
N LEU A 158 -30.03 31.06 23.73
CA LEU A 158 -31.14 31.00 22.76
C LEU A 158 -32.41 30.37 23.34
N GLU A 159 -32.38 29.87 24.58
CA GLU A 159 -33.49 29.16 25.24
C GLU A 159 -33.99 27.94 24.43
N LEU A 160 -33.09 27.14 23.86
CA LEU A 160 -33.44 26.11 22.87
C LEU A 160 -34.40 25.03 23.39
N GLU A 161 -34.26 24.59 24.64
CA GLU A 161 -35.17 23.59 25.24
C GLU A 161 -36.59 24.14 25.36
N LYS A 162 -36.72 25.41 25.78
CA LYS A 162 -38.03 26.06 25.96
C LYS A 162 -38.71 26.40 24.64
N ARG A 163 -37.95 26.80 23.61
CA ARG A 163 -38.49 27.20 22.30
C ARG A 163 -38.78 26.02 21.40
N PHE A 164 -37.87 25.03 21.37
CA PHE A 164 -37.87 23.96 20.37
C PHE A 164 -37.79 22.56 20.96
N GLY A 165 -37.71 22.41 22.30
CA GLY A 165 -37.56 21.09 22.93
C GLY A 165 -36.21 20.42 22.68
N ILE A 166 -35.20 21.18 22.21
CA ILE A 166 -33.86 20.65 21.95
C ILE A 166 -33.12 20.58 23.28
N GLY A 167 -32.73 19.40 23.72
CA GLY A 167 -31.90 19.17 24.90
C GLY A 167 -30.41 19.28 24.61
N ILE A 168 -29.59 19.25 25.66
CA ILE A 168 -28.13 19.13 25.55
C ILE A 168 -27.59 18.19 26.64
N SER A 169 -26.66 17.31 26.25
CA SER A 169 -26.01 16.37 27.16
C SER A 169 -24.87 17.03 27.95
N LYS A 170 -24.37 16.33 28.98
CA LYS A 170 -23.16 16.74 29.72
C LYS A 170 -21.90 16.84 28.84
N GLY A 171 -21.87 16.10 27.73
CA GLY A 171 -20.79 16.15 26.74
C GLY A 171 -21.03 17.18 25.63
N PHE A 172 -21.94 18.14 25.84
CA PHE A 172 -22.27 19.21 24.90
C PHE A 172 -22.88 18.76 23.56
N MET A 173 -23.34 17.51 23.45
CA MET A 173 -24.12 17.05 22.28
C MET A 173 -25.59 17.42 22.43
N PHE A 174 -26.17 18.00 21.39
CA PHE A 174 -27.61 18.29 21.31
C PHE A 174 -28.47 17.01 21.23
N ASP A 175 -29.72 17.12 21.67
CA ASP A 175 -30.76 16.11 21.48
C ASP A 175 -32.03 16.78 20.93
N PRO A 176 -32.37 16.62 19.63
CA PRO A 176 -31.82 15.65 18.67
C PRO A 176 -30.35 15.90 18.29
N VAL A 177 -29.63 14.82 17.97
CA VAL A 177 -28.24 14.85 17.49
C VAL A 177 -28.11 15.58 16.14
N LYS A 178 -29.14 15.50 15.28
CA LYS A 178 -29.20 16.21 13.99
C LYS A 178 -29.57 17.68 14.18
N THR A 179 -28.76 18.34 14.99
CA THR A 179 -28.79 19.75 15.34
C THR A 179 -27.37 20.27 15.24
N TYR A 180 -27.16 21.35 14.48
CA TYR A 180 -25.86 22.01 14.45
C TYR A 180 -25.93 23.41 15.08
N CYS A 181 -24.81 23.84 15.63
CA CYS A 181 -24.62 25.18 16.17
C CYS A 181 -23.36 25.79 15.55
N GLN A 182 -23.48 26.98 15.00
CA GLN A 182 -22.37 27.74 14.42
C GLN A 182 -22.28 29.11 15.10
N VAL A 183 -21.05 29.62 15.19
CA VAL A 183 -20.74 30.93 15.79
C VAL A 183 -20.05 31.80 14.77
N PHE A 184 -20.54 33.02 14.60
CA PHE A 184 -20.00 33.99 13.67
C PHE A 184 -19.44 35.18 14.41
N ILE A 185 -18.20 35.56 14.10
CA ILE A 185 -17.58 36.79 14.58
C ILE A 185 -18.08 37.94 13.70
N LEU A 186 -18.66 38.96 14.33
CA LEU A 186 -19.20 40.11 13.63
C LEU A 186 -18.15 41.23 13.48
N THR A 187 -18.33 42.06 12.46
CA THR A 187 -17.48 43.23 12.18
C THR A 187 -18.34 44.44 11.81
N GLU A 188 -17.80 45.65 11.99
CA GLU A 188 -18.45 46.90 11.54
C GLU A 188 -18.40 47.07 10.02
N ASP A 189 -17.53 46.33 9.31
CA ASP A 189 -17.49 46.35 7.84
C ASP A 189 -18.63 45.51 7.24
N THR A 190 -19.69 46.20 6.83
CA THR A 190 -20.90 45.59 6.24
C THR A 190 -20.68 44.90 4.89
N ASN A 191 -19.55 45.13 4.23
CA ASN A 191 -19.24 44.46 2.95
C ASN A 191 -18.62 43.08 3.15
N THR A 192 -18.13 42.78 4.35
CA THR A 192 -17.47 41.52 4.68
C THR A 192 -18.51 40.47 5.10
N PHE A 193 -18.56 39.33 4.39
CA PHE A 193 -19.45 38.21 4.71
C PHE A 193 -18.73 36.87 4.51
N LYS A 194 -17.92 36.47 5.50
CA LYS A 194 -17.14 35.23 5.52
C LYS A 194 -17.80 34.18 6.43
N ALA A 195 -18.98 33.72 6.00
CA ALA A 195 -19.82 32.80 6.78
C ALA A 195 -19.78 31.34 6.28
N GLU A 196 -19.21 31.10 5.10
CA GLU A 196 -19.09 29.75 4.53
C GLU A 196 -18.01 28.94 5.23
N HIS A 197 -18.19 27.61 5.26
CA HIS A 197 -17.19 26.69 5.78
C HIS A 197 -15.97 26.62 4.86
N ASP A 198 -14.77 26.78 5.41
CA ASP A 198 -13.52 26.69 4.66
C ASP A 198 -12.97 25.25 4.71
N CYS A 199 -13.30 24.44 3.70
CA CYS A 199 -12.82 23.07 3.58
C CYS A 199 -11.28 22.97 3.59
N ARG A 200 -10.54 24.05 3.29
CA ARG A 200 -9.07 24.03 3.30
C ARG A 200 -8.50 23.95 4.72
N LYS A 201 -9.27 24.36 5.73
CA LYS A 201 -8.85 24.37 7.14
C LYS A 201 -9.46 23.23 7.95
N CYS A 202 -10.27 22.39 7.31
CA CYS A 202 -10.97 21.30 7.96
C CYS A 202 -10.04 20.10 8.21
N PRO A 203 -9.88 19.62 9.46
CA PRO A 203 -9.00 18.49 9.76
C PRO A 203 -9.58 17.12 9.36
N ASN A 204 -10.85 17.04 8.95
CA ASN A 204 -11.45 15.79 8.49
C ASN A 204 -11.20 15.57 6.98
N PHE A 205 -10.03 15.03 6.62
CA PHE A 205 -9.59 14.79 5.23
C PHE A 205 -10.49 13.82 4.47
N LYS A 206 -11.12 12.89 5.19
CA LYS A 206 -12.07 11.91 4.65
C LYS A 206 -13.50 12.44 4.58
N CYS A 207 -13.73 13.73 4.88
CA CYS A 207 -15.06 14.32 4.81
C CYS A 207 -15.65 14.17 3.40
N ARG A 208 -16.77 13.44 3.30
CA ARG A 208 -17.47 13.16 2.05
C ARG A 208 -17.98 14.43 1.36
N ASN A 209 -18.18 15.50 2.13
CA ASN A 209 -18.66 16.82 1.68
C ASN A 209 -17.54 17.85 1.50
N ARG A 210 -16.26 17.45 1.58
CA ARG A 210 -15.13 18.34 1.31
C ARG A 210 -15.25 18.92 -0.11
N LYS A 211 -14.95 20.21 -0.26
CA LYS A 211 -14.98 20.93 -1.54
C LYS A 211 -13.73 21.80 -1.63
N ILE A 212 -12.69 21.30 -2.28
CA ILE A 212 -11.46 22.04 -2.58
C ILE A 212 -11.33 22.10 -4.12
N PRO A 213 -10.99 23.25 -4.71
CA PRO A 213 -10.77 23.32 -6.14
C PRO A 213 -9.57 22.46 -6.56
N ASP A 214 -9.59 21.96 -7.79
CA ASP A 214 -8.43 21.31 -8.38
C ASP A 214 -7.23 22.28 -8.31
N THR A 215 -6.09 21.77 -7.88
CA THR A 215 -4.93 22.58 -7.53
C THR A 215 -3.70 22.10 -8.28
N GLU A 216 -2.95 23.02 -8.88
CA GLU A 216 -1.68 22.71 -9.54
C GLU A 216 -0.55 22.64 -8.53
N ILE A 217 0.25 21.58 -8.62
CA ILE A 217 1.41 21.35 -7.76
C ILE A 217 2.64 21.20 -8.65
N VAL A 218 3.69 21.96 -8.33
CA VAL A 218 4.99 21.85 -9.01
C VAL A 218 5.83 20.83 -8.26
N VAL A 219 6.26 19.79 -8.97
CA VAL A 219 7.00 18.67 -8.41
C VAL A 219 8.44 18.72 -8.91
N HIS A 220 9.38 18.78 -7.98
CA HIS A 220 10.82 18.72 -8.23
C HIS A 220 11.31 17.29 -7.95
N ARG A 221 11.82 16.62 -8.98
CA ARG A 221 12.44 15.29 -8.89
C ARG A 221 13.86 15.35 -9.45
N GLY A 222 14.83 15.66 -8.60
CA GLY A 222 16.21 15.95 -9.03
C GLY A 222 16.24 17.21 -9.90
N GLN A 223 16.66 17.07 -11.17
CA GLN A 223 16.66 18.18 -12.15
C GLN A 223 15.36 18.31 -12.94
N GLU A 224 14.44 17.34 -12.84
CA GLU A 224 13.15 17.37 -13.53
C GLU A 224 12.14 18.18 -12.73
N ILE A 225 11.40 19.05 -13.43
CA ILE A 225 10.30 19.85 -12.86
C ILE A 225 9.04 19.52 -13.66
N ARG A 226 7.98 19.12 -12.96
CA ARG A 226 6.70 18.73 -13.56
C ARG A 226 5.56 19.38 -12.81
N THR A 227 4.61 19.97 -13.53
CA THR A 227 3.35 20.45 -12.94
C THR A 227 2.31 19.35 -13.03
N ILE A 228 1.69 19.02 -11.91
CA ILE A 228 0.59 18.05 -11.84
C ILE A 228 -0.66 18.73 -11.31
N LEU A 229 -1.81 18.25 -11.78
CA LEU A 229 -3.10 18.62 -11.22
C LEU A 229 -3.48 17.63 -10.13
N VAL A 230 -3.78 18.12 -8.93
CA VAL A 230 -4.38 17.37 -7.83
C VAL A 230 -5.88 17.69 -7.79
N LYS A 231 -6.72 16.67 -7.88
CA LYS A 231 -8.18 16.81 -7.91
C LYS A 231 -8.78 16.97 -6.51
N ASP A 232 -10.02 17.46 -6.44
CA ASP A 232 -10.78 17.47 -5.18
C ASP A 232 -10.75 16.09 -4.49
N LYS A 233 -10.41 16.08 -3.19
CA LYS A 233 -10.28 14.88 -2.32
C LYS A 233 -9.17 13.89 -2.69
N GLU A 234 -8.29 14.25 -3.60
CA GLU A 234 -7.13 13.44 -3.95
C GLU A 234 -5.95 13.77 -3.02
N SER A 235 -5.28 12.75 -2.48
CA SER A 235 -4.01 12.97 -1.78
C SER A 235 -2.91 13.30 -2.78
N LEU A 236 -1.84 13.96 -2.34
CA LEU A 236 -0.70 14.21 -3.22
C LEU A 236 -0.06 12.89 -3.71
N LEU A 237 -0.06 11.84 -2.88
CA LEU A 237 0.36 10.50 -3.30
C LEU A 237 -0.50 9.95 -4.45
N ASP A 238 -1.82 10.00 -4.32
CA ASP A 238 -2.72 9.50 -5.38
C ASP A 238 -2.55 10.28 -6.68
N ALA A 239 -2.36 11.60 -6.59
CA ALA A 239 -2.08 12.44 -7.74
C ALA A 239 -0.74 12.09 -8.40
N PHE A 240 0.30 11.79 -7.61
CA PHE A 240 1.57 11.28 -8.13
C PHE A 240 1.36 10.00 -8.91
N ILE A 241 0.70 9.00 -8.29
CA ILE A 241 0.41 7.70 -8.89
C ILE A 241 -0.33 7.86 -10.22
N ARG A 242 -1.41 8.65 -10.23
CA ARG A 242 -2.23 8.89 -11.43
C ARG A 242 -1.44 9.56 -12.57
N GLN A 243 -0.46 10.39 -12.23
CA GLN A 243 0.38 11.10 -13.20
C GLN A 243 1.67 10.34 -13.55
N GLY A 244 1.81 9.09 -13.06
CA GLY A 244 2.97 8.23 -13.29
C GLY A 244 4.23 8.71 -12.59
N ILE A 245 4.09 9.44 -11.49
CA ILE A 245 5.17 9.76 -10.55
C ILE A 245 5.08 8.72 -9.44
N TYR A 246 6.04 7.80 -9.38
CA TYR A 246 6.03 6.76 -8.36
C TYR A 246 6.98 7.12 -7.22
N ILE A 247 6.47 6.97 -6.00
CA ILE A 247 7.21 7.14 -4.76
C ILE A 247 6.96 5.94 -3.87
N SER A 248 7.91 5.64 -2.99
CA SER A 248 7.80 4.49 -2.10
C SER A 248 6.66 4.69 -1.09
N ALA A 249 5.62 3.86 -1.16
CA ALA A 249 4.50 3.90 -0.23
C ALA A 249 4.14 2.47 0.26
N PRO A 250 5.06 1.78 0.97
CA PRO A 250 4.90 0.38 1.33
C PRO A 250 3.65 0.10 2.18
N CYS A 251 3.19 1.09 2.96
CA CYS A 251 1.96 0.97 3.74
C CYS A 251 0.66 1.20 2.93
N GLY A 252 0.73 1.42 1.62
CA GLY A 252 -0.42 1.71 0.76
C GLY A 252 -1.14 3.01 1.13
N GLY A 253 -0.39 4.06 1.47
CA GLY A 253 -0.96 5.37 1.81
C GLY A 253 -1.60 5.48 3.21
N LYS A 254 -1.34 4.54 4.12
CA LYS A 254 -1.95 4.51 5.47
C LYS A 254 -1.29 5.44 6.51
N GLY A 255 -0.30 6.26 6.12
CA GLY A 255 0.35 7.23 7.03
C GLY A 255 1.23 6.62 8.13
N ARG A 256 1.78 5.42 7.94
CA ARG A 256 2.53 4.69 9.01
C ARG A 256 4.02 4.45 8.75
N CYS A 257 4.45 4.44 7.49
CA CYS A 257 5.80 3.98 7.14
C CYS A 257 6.85 5.09 6.94
N GLY A 258 6.42 6.35 6.79
CA GLY A 258 7.31 7.47 6.50
C GLY A 258 7.93 7.55 5.10
N LYS A 259 7.82 6.49 4.28
CA LYS A 259 8.55 6.39 3.00
C LYS A 259 7.98 7.26 1.86
N CYS A 260 6.72 7.71 1.98
CA CYS A 260 6.10 8.61 1.00
C CYS A 260 6.40 10.09 1.30
N GLY A 261 7.51 10.36 2.00
CA GLY A 261 7.89 11.70 2.42
C GLY A 261 8.19 12.62 1.25
N VAL A 262 7.70 13.85 1.35
CA VAL A 262 8.01 14.95 0.43
C VAL A 262 8.39 16.19 1.23
N GLN A 263 9.23 17.04 0.66
CA GLN A 263 9.56 18.32 1.25
C GLN A 263 8.81 19.44 0.52
N VAL A 264 7.99 20.20 1.24
CA VAL A 264 7.34 21.40 0.71
C VAL A 264 8.38 22.53 0.65
N LEU A 265 8.75 22.94 -0.56
CA LEU A 265 9.72 24.00 -0.83
C LEU A 265 9.06 25.39 -0.81
N LYS A 266 7.80 25.47 -1.22
CA LYS A 266 7.02 26.72 -1.29
C LYS A 266 5.53 26.43 -1.15
N GLY A 267 4.82 27.41 -0.60
CA GLY A 267 3.41 27.29 -0.22
C GLY A 267 3.27 26.89 1.25
N GLU A 268 2.10 27.16 1.82
CA GLU A 268 1.79 26.78 3.20
C GLU A 268 0.89 25.56 3.21
N THR A 269 1.23 24.60 4.06
CA THR A 269 0.38 23.44 4.30
C THR A 269 0.42 23.03 5.76
N TRP A 270 -0.63 22.34 6.20
CA TRP A 270 -0.77 21.86 7.56
C TRP A 270 0.27 20.78 7.90
N ILE A 271 0.29 20.37 9.17
CA ILE A 271 1.02 19.21 9.65
C ILE A 271 -0.03 18.23 10.19
N SER A 272 -0.13 17.03 9.61
CA SER A 272 -1.03 15.98 10.09
C SER A 272 -0.50 15.33 11.38
N ASP A 273 -1.36 14.64 12.13
CA ASP A 273 -0.91 13.90 13.32
C ASP A 273 -0.05 12.69 12.94
N GLU A 274 -0.23 12.15 11.74
CA GLU A 274 0.66 11.14 11.15
C GLU A 274 2.05 11.71 10.85
N ASP A 275 2.14 12.94 10.34
CA ASP A 275 3.42 13.62 10.12
C ASP A 275 4.20 13.75 11.44
N LYS A 276 3.53 14.18 12.52
CA LYS A 276 4.15 14.35 13.86
C LYS A 276 4.64 13.05 14.49
N LYS A 277 4.11 11.90 14.05
CA LYS A 277 4.57 10.58 14.52
C LYS A 277 5.84 10.11 13.80
N ILE A 278 6.13 10.67 12.63
CA ILE A 278 7.23 10.24 11.76
C ILE A 278 8.38 11.24 11.78
N TYR A 279 8.08 12.53 11.68
CA TYR A 279 9.08 13.60 11.55
C TYR A 279 9.25 14.36 12.86
N SER A 280 10.49 14.74 13.16
CA SER A 280 10.82 15.66 14.25
C SER A 280 10.31 17.08 13.98
N GLU A 281 10.22 17.92 15.03
CA GLU A 281 9.82 19.33 14.86
C GLU A 281 10.70 20.08 13.86
N GLU A 282 12.03 19.84 13.87
CA GLU A 282 12.97 20.45 12.92
C GLU A 282 12.70 20.03 11.46
N GLU A 283 12.38 18.76 11.23
CA GLU A 283 12.03 18.26 9.89
C GLU A 283 10.69 18.81 9.41
N LEU A 284 9.71 18.91 10.31
CA LEU A 284 8.41 19.51 10.01
C LEU A 284 8.54 20.99 9.65
N ASP A 285 9.38 21.74 10.37
CA ASP A 285 9.70 23.14 10.09
C ASP A 285 10.48 23.29 8.77
N ALA A 286 11.30 22.30 8.41
CA ALA A 286 11.96 22.22 7.10
C ALA A 286 11.02 21.81 5.95
N GLY A 287 9.73 21.61 6.22
CA GLY A 287 8.70 21.36 5.22
C GLY A 287 8.40 19.88 4.93
N TRP A 288 8.94 18.94 5.70
CA TRP A 288 8.67 17.51 5.46
C TRP A 288 7.25 17.10 5.79
N ARG A 289 6.59 16.42 4.86
CA ARG A 289 5.20 15.92 4.97
C ARG A 289 5.07 14.54 4.33
N LEU A 290 4.15 13.73 4.82
CA LEU A 290 3.72 12.49 4.17
C LEU A 290 2.77 12.84 3.02
N SER A 291 3.17 12.58 1.78
CA SER A 291 2.32 12.84 0.60
C SER A 291 0.96 12.11 0.64
N CYS A 292 0.87 10.95 1.31
CA CYS A 292 -0.40 10.23 1.50
C CYS A 292 -1.37 10.90 2.48
N CYS A 293 -0.87 11.79 3.34
CA CYS A 293 -1.65 12.57 4.30
C CYS A 293 -1.78 14.05 3.88
N LEU A 294 -1.15 14.42 2.75
CA LEU A 294 -1.15 15.78 2.23
C LEU A 294 -2.25 15.92 1.17
N TYR A 295 -3.22 16.79 1.45
CA TYR A 295 -4.28 17.20 0.51
C TYR A 295 -4.08 18.68 0.22
N PRO A 296 -3.41 19.04 -0.89
CA PRO A 296 -3.11 20.43 -1.21
C PRO A 296 -4.38 21.27 -1.33
N THR A 297 -4.33 22.47 -0.75
CA THR A 297 -5.44 23.44 -0.74
C THR A 297 -5.12 24.73 -1.49
N GLU A 298 -3.87 24.86 -1.90
CA GLU A 298 -3.29 25.95 -2.66
C GLU A 298 -2.07 25.42 -3.44
N GLU A 299 -1.54 26.23 -4.35
CA GLU A 299 -0.35 25.86 -5.15
C GLU A 299 0.85 25.60 -4.23
N LEU A 300 1.43 24.40 -4.33
CA LEU A 300 2.64 24.02 -3.62
C LEU A 300 3.77 23.74 -4.62
N GLU A 301 5.00 24.06 -4.23
CA GLU A 301 6.21 23.50 -4.86
C GLU A 301 6.78 22.45 -3.90
N VAL A 302 6.87 21.20 -4.35
CA VAL A 302 7.32 20.07 -3.52
C VAL A 302 8.55 19.40 -4.13
N SER A 303 9.47 18.95 -3.29
CA SER A 303 10.58 18.08 -3.66
C SER A 303 10.29 16.65 -3.25
N VAL A 304 10.55 15.74 -4.17
CA VAL A 304 10.49 14.30 -3.94
C VAL A 304 11.91 13.78 -3.99
N SER A 305 12.33 13.08 -2.94
CA SER A 305 13.63 12.40 -2.93
C SER A 305 13.68 11.39 -4.08
N GLN A 306 14.75 11.41 -4.86
CA GLN A 306 15.09 10.28 -5.72
C GLN A 306 15.43 9.09 -4.82
N SER A 307 14.42 8.36 -4.34
CA SER A 307 14.67 6.95 -4.00
C SER A 307 14.84 6.26 -5.34
N ASP A 308 16.10 6.17 -5.76
CA ASP A 308 16.56 5.78 -7.07
C ASP A 308 15.92 4.47 -7.57
N GLU A 309 14.87 4.60 -8.38
CA GLU A 309 14.33 3.53 -9.22
C GLU A 309 15.41 2.96 -10.17
N SER A 310 16.52 3.69 -10.36
CA SER A 310 17.68 3.31 -11.16
C SER A 310 18.80 2.61 -10.36
N LEU A 311 18.80 2.64 -9.02
CA LEU A 311 19.86 2.04 -8.19
C LEU A 311 19.52 0.67 -7.62
N PHE A 312 18.26 0.22 -7.70
CA PHE A 312 17.93 -1.17 -7.44
C PHE A 312 18.61 -2.03 -8.51
N GLU A 313 19.79 -2.57 -8.18
CA GLU A 313 20.33 -3.69 -8.94
C GLU A 313 19.40 -4.86 -8.70
N ALA A 314 18.66 -5.24 -9.74
CA ALA A 314 18.08 -6.57 -9.80
C ALA A 314 19.23 -7.56 -9.63
N VAL A 315 19.22 -8.29 -8.52
CA VAL A 315 20.19 -9.34 -8.27
C VAL A 315 19.88 -10.48 -9.22
N GLY A 316 20.52 -10.43 -10.37
CA GLY A 316 20.38 -11.35 -11.48
C GLY A 316 21.47 -11.00 -12.48
N GLU A 317 22.73 -11.18 -12.08
CA GLU A 317 23.81 -11.19 -13.05
C GLU A 317 23.65 -12.46 -13.90
N THR A 318 22.85 -12.38 -14.96
CA THR A 318 23.15 -13.17 -16.15
C THR A 318 24.24 -12.42 -16.87
N GLU A 319 25.42 -13.05 -17.00
CA GLU A 319 26.56 -12.52 -17.75
C GLU A 319 26.05 -11.86 -19.04
N ASN A 320 26.29 -10.55 -19.18
CA ASN A 320 26.04 -9.83 -20.43
C ASN A 320 27.06 -10.32 -21.46
N THR A 321 26.80 -11.48 -22.07
CA THR A 321 27.51 -11.89 -23.28
C THR A 321 27.00 -11.04 -24.42
N LYS A 322 27.56 -9.84 -24.59
CA LYS A 322 27.51 -9.10 -25.86
C LYS A 322 28.31 -9.87 -26.92
N GLU A 323 27.81 -11.03 -27.34
CA GLU A 323 28.27 -11.66 -28.56
C GLU A 323 27.56 -11.01 -29.73
N SER A 324 28.19 -9.98 -30.30
CA SER A 324 27.86 -9.52 -31.64
C SER A 324 28.24 -10.63 -32.62
N GLY A 325 27.29 -11.35 -33.24
CA GLY A 325 27.72 -12.35 -34.21
C GLY A 325 26.76 -13.28 -34.94
N THR A 326 25.44 -13.30 -34.71
CA THR A 326 24.53 -14.11 -35.54
C THR A 326 23.22 -13.38 -35.81
N GLU A 327 22.91 -13.12 -37.08
CA GLU A 327 21.56 -12.72 -37.50
C GLU A 327 20.61 -13.91 -37.23
N GLU A 328 19.70 -13.76 -36.27
CA GLU A 328 18.60 -14.71 -36.04
C GLU A 328 17.44 -14.39 -37.00
N SER A 329 16.68 -15.41 -37.42
CA SER A 329 15.53 -15.18 -38.31
C SER A 329 14.33 -14.52 -37.60
N PHE A 330 14.24 -14.69 -36.28
CA PHE A 330 13.30 -14.03 -35.37
C PHE A 330 13.83 -14.13 -33.94
N TYR A 331 13.22 -13.40 -33.01
CA TYR A 331 13.56 -13.42 -31.59
C TYR A 331 12.33 -13.76 -30.75
N ASN A 332 12.54 -14.16 -29.50
CA ASN A 332 11.49 -14.33 -28.50
C ASN A 332 11.86 -13.60 -27.21
N VAL A 333 10.89 -13.39 -26.33
CA VAL A 333 11.10 -12.71 -25.04
C VAL A 333 10.63 -13.58 -23.90
N ALA A 334 11.52 -13.84 -22.95
CA ALA A 334 11.18 -14.42 -21.66
C ALA A 334 11.00 -13.28 -20.64
N VAL A 335 9.98 -13.37 -19.81
CA VAL A 335 9.60 -12.34 -18.83
C VAL A 335 9.40 -13.01 -17.48
N ASP A 336 9.92 -12.38 -16.44
CA ASP A 336 9.64 -12.68 -15.04
C ASP A 336 9.01 -11.45 -14.37
N ILE A 337 7.78 -11.60 -13.87
CA ILE A 337 7.07 -10.56 -13.13
C ILE A 337 7.17 -10.86 -11.64
N GLY A 338 8.22 -10.32 -11.03
CA GLY A 338 8.34 -10.28 -9.58
C GLY A 338 7.52 -9.14 -8.96
N THR A 339 7.26 -9.26 -7.67
CA THR A 339 6.57 -8.22 -6.89
C THR A 339 7.38 -6.93 -6.91
N THR A 340 8.71 -6.98 -6.80
CA THR A 340 9.58 -5.80 -6.75
C THR A 340 10.24 -5.48 -8.09
N THR A 341 10.56 -6.51 -8.88
CA THR A 341 11.39 -6.41 -10.08
C THR A 341 10.74 -7.15 -11.24
N ILE A 342 10.80 -6.56 -12.43
CA ILE A 342 10.46 -7.22 -13.68
C ILE A 342 11.76 -7.46 -14.43
N ALA A 343 11.97 -8.68 -14.91
CA ALA A 343 13.13 -9.03 -15.74
C ALA A 343 12.67 -9.54 -17.10
N MET A 344 13.38 -9.14 -18.16
CA MET A 344 13.12 -9.58 -19.53
C MET A 344 14.40 -9.98 -20.24
N SER A 345 14.38 -11.15 -20.88
CA SER A 345 15.49 -11.65 -21.71
C SER A 345 15.04 -11.81 -23.16
N LEU A 346 15.82 -11.26 -24.08
CA LEU A 346 15.69 -11.49 -25.51
C LEU A 346 16.45 -12.76 -25.89
N THR A 347 15.75 -13.72 -26.49
CA THR A 347 16.34 -14.98 -26.95
C THR A 347 16.26 -15.12 -28.46
N GLY A 348 17.27 -15.71 -29.09
CA GLY A 348 17.21 -16.06 -30.51
C GLY A 348 16.17 -17.13 -30.78
N GLY A 349 15.35 -16.94 -31.82
CA GLY A 349 14.31 -17.89 -32.20
C GLY A 349 14.88 -19.22 -32.71
N ASP A 350 16.03 -19.18 -33.39
CA ASP A 350 16.68 -20.38 -33.94
C ASP A 350 17.67 -20.99 -32.96
N SER A 351 18.51 -20.14 -32.34
CA SER A 351 19.58 -20.60 -31.46
C SER A 351 19.13 -20.87 -30.03
N GLY A 352 18.03 -20.25 -29.57
CA GLY A 352 17.59 -20.27 -28.18
C GLY A 352 18.59 -19.61 -27.21
N LYS A 353 19.59 -18.87 -27.73
CA LYS A 353 20.58 -18.15 -26.92
C LYS A 353 19.99 -16.86 -26.37
N VAL A 354 20.35 -16.48 -25.16
CA VAL A 354 20.03 -15.16 -24.58
C VAL A 354 21.00 -14.13 -25.15
N PHE A 355 20.47 -13.08 -25.78
CA PHE A 355 21.26 -11.99 -26.39
C PHE A 355 21.37 -10.78 -25.49
N HIS A 356 20.30 -10.45 -24.78
CA HIS A 356 20.24 -9.28 -23.94
C HIS A 356 19.22 -9.48 -22.82
N THR A 357 19.51 -8.96 -21.63
CA THR A 357 18.59 -8.98 -20.49
C THR A 357 18.48 -7.56 -19.95
N VAL A 358 17.25 -7.12 -19.69
CA VAL A 358 16.97 -5.86 -19.00
C VAL A 358 16.11 -6.13 -17.79
N THR A 359 16.21 -5.24 -16.81
CA THR A 359 15.36 -5.24 -15.62
C THR A 359 14.75 -3.86 -15.42
N SER A 360 13.61 -3.84 -14.76
CA SER A 360 12.90 -2.65 -14.31
C SER A 360 12.28 -2.89 -12.93
N VAL A 361 11.98 -1.80 -12.22
CA VAL A 361 11.20 -1.86 -10.99
C VAL A 361 9.73 -2.07 -11.35
N ASN A 362 9.02 -2.89 -10.58
CA ASN A 362 7.57 -3.02 -10.70
C ASN A 362 6.90 -1.80 -10.03
N SER A 363 6.28 -0.93 -10.84
CA SER A 363 5.67 0.33 -10.40
C SER A 363 4.44 0.12 -9.51
N GLN A 364 3.88 -1.10 -9.47
CA GLN A 364 2.80 -1.44 -8.56
C GLN A 364 3.18 -1.30 -7.08
N ARG A 365 4.49 -1.16 -6.77
CA ARG A 365 5.00 -0.79 -5.43
C ARG A 365 4.39 0.49 -4.88
N ALA A 366 3.92 1.40 -5.74
CA ALA A 366 3.25 2.61 -5.32
C ALA A 366 1.88 2.35 -4.63
N TYR A 367 1.27 1.19 -4.89
CA TYR A 367 0.00 0.78 -4.31
C TYR A 367 0.17 -0.21 -3.13
N GLY A 368 1.36 -0.81 -2.98
CA GLY A 368 1.65 -1.75 -1.91
C GLY A 368 3.04 -2.36 -2.00
N ALA A 369 3.70 -2.56 -0.85
CA ALA A 369 5.04 -3.14 -0.77
C ALA A 369 5.09 -4.60 -1.25
N ASP A 370 4.01 -5.33 -1.01
CA ASP A 370 3.91 -6.78 -1.12
C ASP A 370 2.62 -7.19 -1.86
N VAL A 371 2.46 -8.50 -2.02
CA VAL A 371 1.32 -9.11 -2.70
C VAL A 371 -0.01 -8.77 -1.99
N ILE A 372 -0.05 -8.83 -0.66
CA ILE A 372 -1.27 -8.64 0.14
C ILE A 372 -1.77 -7.20 0.08
N SER A 373 -0.86 -6.22 0.22
CA SER A 373 -1.18 -4.80 0.12
C SER A 373 -1.68 -4.42 -1.28
N ARG A 374 -1.16 -5.05 -2.33
CA ARG A 374 -1.67 -4.87 -3.71
C ARG A 374 -3.01 -5.53 -3.96
N ILE A 375 -3.24 -6.72 -3.40
CA ILE A 375 -4.57 -7.34 -3.40
C ILE A 375 -5.55 -6.37 -2.75
N GLN A 376 -5.24 -5.84 -1.57
CA GLN A 376 -6.12 -4.90 -0.88
C GLN A 376 -6.35 -3.63 -1.70
N ALA A 377 -5.33 -3.03 -2.31
CA ALA A 377 -5.50 -1.87 -3.17
C ALA A 377 -6.41 -2.17 -4.37
N SER A 378 -6.26 -3.35 -4.99
CA SER A 378 -7.12 -3.81 -6.08
C SER A 378 -8.59 -3.90 -5.64
N VAL A 379 -8.83 -4.48 -4.46
CA VAL A 379 -10.15 -4.61 -3.81
C VAL A 379 -10.73 -3.23 -3.46
N ASP A 380 -9.89 -2.29 -3.02
CA ASP A 380 -10.26 -0.92 -2.67
C ASP A 380 -10.46 0.00 -3.90
N GLY A 381 -10.74 -0.58 -5.07
CA GLY A 381 -11.09 0.15 -6.29
C GLY A 381 -9.91 0.49 -7.21
N LYS A 382 -8.67 0.05 -6.91
CA LYS A 382 -7.49 0.34 -7.73
C LYS A 382 -7.13 -0.74 -8.75
N LYS A 383 -8.03 -1.70 -9.00
CA LYS A 383 -7.80 -2.83 -9.92
C LYS A 383 -7.30 -2.40 -11.31
N GLU A 384 -8.00 -1.47 -11.97
CA GLU A 384 -7.62 -1.01 -13.30
C GLU A 384 -6.30 -0.24 -13.31
N GLU A 385 -6.04 0.54 -12.25
CA GLU A 385 -4.81 1.32 -12.10
C GLU A 385 -3.59 0.38 -11.94
N LEU A 386 -3.73 -0.68 -11.13
CA LEU A 386 -2.74 -1.74 -10.97
C LEU A 386 -2.48 -2.52 -12.26
N GLN A 387 -3.54 -2.85 -13.02
CA GLN A 387 -3.42 -3.53 -14.31
C GLN A 387 -2.68 -2.66 -15.33
N LYS A 388 -3.10 -1.40 -15.49
CA LYS A 388 -2.45 -0.45 -16.41
C LYS A 388 -1.00 -0.20 -16.00
N SER A 389 -0.70 -0.18 -14.69
CA SER A 389 0.66 -0.04 -14.18
C SER A 389 1.57 -1.18 -14.66
N ILE A 390 1.18 -2.44 -14.46
CA ILE A 390 2.02 -3.57 -14.88
C ILE A 390 2.11 -3.68 -16.41
N GLN A 391 1.01 -3.43 -17.12
CA GLN A 391 1.02 -3.39 -18.58
C GLN A 391 2.00 -2.33 -19.10
N LYS A 392 2.00 -1.13 -18.51
CA LYS A 392 2.94 -0.08 -18.86
C LYS A 392 4.38 -0.48 -18.56
N ASP A 393 4.66 -1.04 -17.39
CA ASP A 393 6.02 -1.47 -17.04
C ASP A 393 6.54 -2.54 -18.01
N LEU A 394 5.69 -3.49 -18.41
CA LEU A 394 6.04 -4.50 -19.41
C LEU A 394 6.32 -3.88 -20.78
N GLN A 395 5.52 -2.90 -21.20
CA GLN A 395 5.73 -2.18 -22.46
C GLN A 395 7.05 -1.40 -22.44
N ASP A 396 7.27 -0.58 -21.41
CA ASP A 396 8.47 0.26 -21.29
C ASP A 396 9.74 -0.61 -21.20
N CYS A 397 9.66 -1.75 -20.49
CA CYS A 397 10.75 -2.72 -20.38
C CYS A 397 11.03 -3.42 -21.73
N LEU A 398 9.99 -3.79 -22.49
CA LEU A 398 10.14 -4.36 -23.82
C LEU A 398 10.72 -3.34 -24.83
N GLU A 399 10.24 -2.10 -24.82
CA GLU A 399 10.80 -1.02 -25.66
C GLU A 399 12.29 -0.82 -25.36
N LYS A 400 12.67 -0.82 -24.07
CA LYS A 400 14.07 -0.74 -23.63
C LYS A 400 14.90 -1.93 -24.12
N LEU A 401 14.42 -3.15 -23.91
CA LEU A 401 15.10 -4.39 -24.35
C LEU A 401 15.40 -4.36 -25.85
N LEU A 402 14.38 -4.07 -26.65
CA LEU A 402 14.49 -4.07 -28.11
C LEU A 402 15.40 -2.95 -28.62
N LYS A 403 15.30 -1.75 -28.02
CA LYS A 403 16.17 -0.62 -28.36
C LYS A 403 17.63 -0.89 -28.05
N GLU A 404 17.93 -1.47 -26.89
CA GLU A 404 19.30 -1.79 -26.47
C GLU A 404 19.89 -2.95 -27.28
N ALA A 405 19.07 -3.91 -27.68
CA ALA A 405 19.46 -5.04 -28.54
C ALA A 405 19.53 -4.67 -30.04
N GLY A 406 18.93 -3.55 -30.45
CA GLY A 406 18.83 -3.15 -31.85
C GLY A 406 17.89 -4.03 -32.68
N VAL A 407 16.84 -4.58 -32.07
CA VAL A 407 15.88 -5.51 -32.69
C VAL A 407 14.53 -4.82 -32.91
N SER A 408 13.87 -5.07 -34.05
CA SER A 408 12.52 -4.56 -34.30
C SER A 408 11.48 -5.37 -33.52
N GLY A 409 10.43 -4.71 -33.02
CA GLY A 409 9.30 -5.42 -32.41
C GLY A 409 8.60 -6.38 -33.38
N GLU A 410 8.68 -6.12 -34.69
CA GLU A 410 8.15 -7.03 -35.72
C GLU A 410 8.87 -8.39 -35.74
N ASP A 411 10.16 -8.43 -35.39
CA ASP A 411 10.99 -9.63 -35.40
C ASP A 411 10.78 -10.51 -34.15
N VAL A 412 10.01 -10.04 -33.16
CA VAL A 412 9.64 -10.84 -32.00
C VAL A 412 8.53 -11.82 -32.38
N GLY A 413 8.69 -13.12 -32.10
CA GLY A 413 7.66 -14.14 -32.35
C GLY A 413 6.75 -14.32 -31.14
N LYS A 414 7.34 -14.79 -30.03
CA LYS A 414 6.64 -15.21 -28.82
C LYS A 414 7.16 -14.49 -27.58
N ILE A 415 6.26 -14.23 -26.64
CA ILE A 415 6.56 -13.70 -25.30
C ILE A 415 6.05 -14.70 -24.27
N VAL A 416 6.89 -15.12 -23.32
CA VAL A 416 6.53 -16.06 -22.26
C VAL A 416 6.75 -15.39 -20.91
N ILE A 417 5.73 -15.43 -20.07
CA ILE A 417 5.66 -14.70 -18.80
C ILE A 417 5.53 -15.71 -17.66
N GLY A 418 6.51 -15.69 -16.77
CA GLY A 418 6.44 -16.26 -15.42
C GLY A 418 6.15 -15.16 -14.39
N GLY A 419 5.51 -15.52 -13.29
CA GLY A 419 5.21 -14.60 -12.20
C GLY A 419 4.29 -15.27 -11.18
N ASN A 420 4.30 -14.77 -9.94
CA ASN A 420 3.39 -15.30 -8.93
C ASN A 420 1.92 -15.07 -9.32
N THR A 421 1.03 -15.86 -8.74
CA THR A 421 -0.40 -15.88 -9.08
C THR A 421 -1.05 -14.49 -9.00
N THR A 422 -0.68 -13.68 -8.01
CA THR A 422 -1.25 -12.32 -7.89
C THR A 422 -0.76 -11.41 -9.01
N MET A 423 0.52 -11.45 -9.37
CA MET A 423 1.03 -10.68 -10.50
C MET A 423 0.33 -11.05 -11.80
N GLY A 424 0.08 -12.34 -12.03
CA GLY A 424 -0.74 -12.83 -13.15
C GLY A 424 -2.17 -12.28 -13.12
N HIS A 425 -2.84 -12.29 -11.96
CA HIS A 425 -4.19 -11.75 -11.80
C HIS A 425 -4.25 -10.25 -12.08
N LEU A 426 -3.30 -9.47 -11.56
CA LEU A 426 -3.23 -8.03 -11.79
C LEU A 426 -2.97 -7.72 -13.27
N LEU A 427 -2.10 -8.47 -13.94
CA LEU A 427 -1.87 -8.33 -15.38
C LEU A 427 -3.13 -8.61 -16.20
N MET A 428 -3.84 -9.69 -15.87
CA MET A 428 -5.06 -10.10 -16.56
C MET A 428 -6.29 -9.26 -16.19
N GLY A 429 -6.21 -8.43 -15.14
CA GLY A 429 -7.33 -7.64 -14.64
C GLY A 429 -8.40 -8.47 -13.93
N TYR A 430 -8.03 -9.65 -13.43
CA TYR A 430 -8.92 -10.53 -12.68
C TYR A 430 -9.27 -9.97 -11.31
N ASP A 431 -10.41 -10.42 -10.77
CA ASP A 431 -10.78 -10.09 -9.40
C ASP A 431 -9.77 -10.68 -8.41
N CYS A 432 -9.35 -9.87 -7.44
CA CYS A 432 -8.39 -10.24 -6.40
C CYS A 432 -9.05 -10.44 -5.02
N ASN A 433 -10.37 -10.21 -4.89
CA ASN A 433 -11.12 -10.28 -3.63
C ASN A 433 -10.85 -11.57 -2.82
N THR A 434 -10.73 -12.70 -3.51
CA THR A 434 -10.58 -14.03 -2.89
C THR A 434 -9.14 -14.45 -2.67
N LEU A 435 -8.14 -13.70 -3.17
CA LEU A 435 -6.72 -14.05 -3.02
C LEU A 435 -6.20 -13.76 -1.60
N GLY A 436 -6.73 -12.73 -0.94
CA GLY A 436 -6.32 -12.31 0.40
C GLY A 436 -7.15 -12.90 1.55
N VAL A 437 -8.20 -13.68 1.23
CA VAL A 437 -9.17 -14.17 2.22
C VAL A 437 -9.32 -15.67 2.09
N PHE A 438 -9.27 -16.38 3.21
CA PHE A 438 -9.47 -17.83 3.25
C PHE A 438 -10.81 -18.21 2.58
N PRO A 439 -10.86 -19.18 1.65
CA PRO A 439 -9.86 -20.21 1.38
C PRO A 439 -8.83 -19.89 0.28
N PHE A 440 -8.50 -18.61 0.05
CA PHE A 440 -7.44 -18.14 -0.85
C PHE A 440 -7.59 -18.71 -2.25
N THR A 441 -8.71 -18.41 -2.92
CA THR A 441 -9.05 -19.03 -4.21
C THR A 441 -8.74 -18.09 -5.36
N PRO A 442 -7.91 -18.47 -6.34
CA PRO A 442 -7.68 -17.67 -7.52
C PRO A 442 -8.82 -17.79 -8.53
N VAL A 443 -8.98 -16.77 -9.38
CA VAL A 443 -9.96 -16.78 -10.48
C VAL A 443 -9.49 -17.73 -11.59
N ASN A 444 -8.21 -17.62 -11.97
CA ASN A 444 -7.63 -18.47 -13.01
C ASN A 444 -6.11 -18.56 -12.82
N ILE A 445 -5.59 -19.78 -12.78
CA ILE A 445 -4.15 -20.11 -12.72
C ILE A 445 -3.74 -21.08 -13.82
N ASP A 446 -4.62 -21.29 -14.82
CA ASP A 446 -4.37 -22.18 -15.93
C ASP A 446 -3.29 -21.64 -16.88
N PHE A 447 -2.83 -22.50 -17.77
CA PHE A 447 -1.91 -22.14 -18.84
C PHE A 447 -2.63 -21.23 -19.84
N ILE A 448 -2.26 -19.96 -19.93
CA ILE A 448 -2.94 -18.98 -20.80
C ILE A 448 -2.09 -18.71 -22.04
N LYS A 449 -2.69 -18.92 -23.21
CA LYS A 449 -2.16 -18.50 -24.51
C LYS A 449 -3.05 -17.42 -25.09
N GLY A 450 -2.52 -16.23 -25.22
CA GLY A 450 -3.20 -15.06 -25.73
C GLY A 450 -2.38 -14.30 -26.76
N THR A 451 -2.73 -13.02 -26.92
CA THR A 451 -2.07 -12.14 -27.87
C THR A 451 -1.45 -10.94 -27.15
N GLU A 452 -0.87 -10.00 -27.90
CA GLU A 452 -0.34 -8.72 -27.41
C GLU A 452 -1.35 -7.91 -26.57
N ALA A 453 -2.65 -8.21 -26.66
CA ALA A 453 -3.69 -7.62 -25.83
C ALA A 453 -3.44 -7.82 -24.32
N ILE A 454 -2.74 -8.90 -23.91
CA ILE A 454 -2.33 -9.11 -22.51
C ILE A 454 -1.41 -7.98 -22.02
N LEU A 455 -0.55 -7.46 -22.91
CA LEU A 455 0.34 -6.34 -22.62
C LEU A 455 -0.37 -4.98 -22.63
N GLY A 456 -1.67 -4.94 -22.98
CA GLY A 456 -2.44 -3.70 -23.07
C GLY A 456 -2.04 -2.78 -24.23
N THR A 457 -1.44 -3.32 -25.30
CA THR A 457 -0.97 -2.53 -26.45
C THR A 457 -0.93 -3.34 -27.74
N ASP A 458 -1.08 -2.64 -28.88
CA ASP A 458 -0.89 -3.17 -30.24
C ASP A 458 0.42 -2.69 -30.89
N LYS A 459 1.20 -1.86 -30.19
CA LYS A 459 2.44 -1.22 -30.70
C LYS A 459 3.47 -2.19 -31.28
N PHE A 460 3.54 -3.41 -30.77
CA PHE A 460 4.53 -4.40 -31.18
C PHE A 460 4.03 -5.34 -32.28
N GLY A 461 2.84 -5.10 -32.82
CA GLY A 461 2.17 -6.00 -33.76
C GLY A 461 1.63 -7.25 -33.09
N LYS A 462 1.10 -8.18 -33.88
CA LYS A 462 0.49 -9.42 -33.37
C LYS A 462 1.54 -10.39 -32.87
N LYS A 463 1.48 -10.74 -31.57
CA LYS A 463 2.44 -11.64 -30.90
C LYS A 463 1.69 -12.70 -30.11
N GLU A 464 2.23 -13.90 -30.06
CA GLU A 464 1.75 -14.90 -29.10
C GLU A 464 2.31 -14.55 -27.72
N VAL A 465 1.43 -14.32 -26.76
CA VAL A 465 1.80 -14.04 -25.37
C VAL A 465 1.31 -15.19 -24.51
N ILE A 466 2.22 -15.79 -23.76
CA ILE A 466 1.96 -16.96 -22.93
C ILE A 466 2.20 -16.57 -21.48
N LEU A 467 1.21 -16.82 -20.62
CA LEU A 467 1.35 -16.73 -19.17
C LEU A 467 1.38 -18.15 -18.63
N LEU A 468 2.48 -18.49 -17.95
CA LEU A 468 2.71 -19.82 -17.39
C LEU A 468 1.74 -20.09 -16.22
N PRO A 469 1.24 -21.33 -16.07
CA PRO A 469 0.27 -21.69 -15.05
C PRO A 469 0.87 -21.67 -13.64
N GLY A 470 0.03 -21.40 -12.64
CA GLY A 470 0.36 -21.56 -11.22
C GLY A 470 -0.14 -22.91 -10.66
N ILE A 471 0.12 -23.14 -9.37
CA ILE A 471 -0.37 -24.31 -8.62
C ILE A 471 -1.40 -23.88 -7.59
N SER A 472 -1.20 -22.73 -6.94
CA SER A 472 -2.11 -22.18 -5.93
C SER A 472 -2.10 -20.65 -5.92
N THR A 473 -2.78 -20.02 -4.95
CA THR A 473 -2.73 -18.56 -4.76
C THR A 473 -1.34 -18.03 -4.41
N TYR A 474 -0.53 -18.82 -3.71
CA TYR A 474 0.80 -18.41 -3.24
C TYR A 474 1.96 -19.12 -3.95
N VAL A 475 1.66 -20.07 -4.85
CA VAL A 475 2.65 -20.72 -5.71
C VAL A 475 2.23 -20.53 -7.17
N GLY A 476 2.89 -19.59 -7.86
CA GLY A 476 2.53 -19.17 -9.20
C GLY A 476 3.40 -19.76 -10.32
N GLY A 477 3.28 -19.13 -11.50
CA GLY A 477 3.97 -19.54 -12.71
C GLY A 477 5.48 -19.29 -12.70
N ASP A 478 5.95 -18.40 -11.83
CA ASP A 478 7.38 -18.22 -11.51
C ASP A 478 8.01 -19.49 -10.94
N ILE A 479 7.35 -20.12 -9.96
CA ILE A 479 7.85 -21.35 -9.32
C ILE A 479 7.73 -22.55 -10.25
N VAL A 480 6.61 -22.65 -10.98
CA VAL A 480 6.43 -23.67 -12.04
C VAL A 480 7.53 -23.54 -13.09
N SER A 481 7.82 -22.32 -13.54
CA SER A 481 8.90 -22.02 -14.48
C SER A 481 10.27 -22.40 -13.91
N GLY A 482 10.54 -22.06 -12.65
CA GLY A 482 11.77 -22.41 -11.94
C GLY A 482 12.00 -23.92 -11.84
N MET A 483 11.01 -24.68 -11.38
CA MET A 483 11.10 -26.15 -11.33
C MET A 483 11.23 -26.78 -12.72
N TYR A 484 10.56 -26.20 -13.73
CA TYR A 484 10.69 -26.61 -15.12
C TYR A 484 12.11 -26.36 -15.66
N ALA A 485 12.76 -25.25 -15.29
CA ALA A 485 14.15 -24.95 -15.66
C ALA A 485 15.12 -26.07 -15.25
N TYR A 486 14.84 -26.75 -14.12
CA TYR A 486 15.68 -27.78 -13.52
C TYR A 486 15.17 -29.22 -13.70
N ASP A 487 14.24 -29.43 -14.65
CA ASP A 487 13.80 -30.75 -15.12
C ASP A 487 13.17 -31.64 -14.03
N PHE A 488 12.41 -31.06 -13.10
CA PHE A 488 11.77 -31.81 -12.01
C PHE A 488 10.93 -33.01 -12.50
N THR A 489 10.29 -32.89 -13.66
CA THR A 489 9.49 -33.98 -14.27
C THR A 489 10.32 -35.15 -14.82
N GLU A 490 11.64 -35.02 -14.86
CA GLU A 490 12.59 -36.03 -15.36
C GLU A 490 13.52 -36.56 -14.24
N LYS A 491 13.42 -36.03 -13.01
CA LYS A 491 14.23 -36.49 -11.88
C LYS A 491 13.69 -37.81 -11.34
N GLU A 492 14.59 -38.78 -11.14
CA GLU A 492 14.31 -40.00 -10.36
C GLU A 492 14.42 -39.70 -8.86
N ASP A 493 15.53 -39.07 -8.46
CA ASP A 493 15.80 -38.71 -7.07
C ASP A 493 14.99 -37.49 -6.62
N VAL A 494 14.65 -37.42 -5.33
CA VAL A 494 13.94 -36.28 -4.75
C VAL A 494 14.86 -35.07 -4.68
N CYS A 495 14.40 -33.96 -5.25
CA CYS A 495 15.06 -32.66 -5.22
C CYS A 495 14.23 -31.67 -4.39
N MET A 496 14.90 -30.67 -3.85
CA MET A 496 14.27 -29.51 -3.22
C MET A 496 14.54 -28.27 -4.08
N PHE A 497 13.53 -27.42 -4.25
CA PHE A 497 13.60 -26.12 -4.88
C PHE A 497 13.14 -25.08 -3.84
N ILE A 498 13.90 -24.03 -3.64
CA ILE A 498 13.58 -22.94 -2.70
C ILE A 498 13.83 -21.63 -3.42
N ASP A 499 12.81 -20.84 -3.66
CA ASP A 499 12.94 -19.46 -4.14
C ASP A 499 12.85 -18.51 -2.94
N LEU A 500 13.95 -17.79 -2.69
CA LEU A 500 14.00 -16.78 -1.63
C LEU A 500 13.85 -15.40 -2.26
N GLY A 501 12.61 -14.89 -2.21
CA GLY A 501 12.25 -13.51 -2.54
C GLY A 501 11.51 -12.86 -1.38
N THR A 502 10.44 -12.15 -1.69
CA THR A 502 9.57 -11.51 -0.69
C THR A 502 8.84 -12.55 0.17
N ASN A 503 8.54 -13.71 -0.40
CA ASN A 503 8.16 -14.91 0.34
C ASN A 503 9.23 -16.00 0.15
N GLY A 504 9.13 -17.06 0.94
CA GLY A 504 9.89 -18.28 0.72
C GLY A 504 9.01 -19.32 0.04
N GLU A 505 8.89 -19.27 -1.28
CA GLU A 505 8.25 -20.31 -2.08
C GLU A 505 9.18 -21.52 -2.23
N MET A 506 8.63 -22.73 -2.15
CA MET A 506 9.46 -23.94 -2.21
C MET A 506 8.68 -25.14 -2.74
N GLY A 507 9.42 -26.11 -3.28
CA GLY A 507 8.88 -27.36 -3.82
C GLY A 507 9.81 -28.53 -3.58
N ILE A 508 9.27 -29.65 -3.12
CA ILE A 508 10.00 -30.91 -2.92
C ILE A 508 9.40 -32.00 -3.81
N GLY A 509 10.24 -32.73 -4.54
CA GLY A 509 9.73 -33.85 -5.34
C GLY A 509 10.63 -34.33 -6.45
N ASN A 510 10.02 -35.12 -7.33
CA ASN A 510 10.63 -35.76 -8.48
C ASN A 510 9.57 -35.95 -9.59
N LYS A 511 9.85 -36.79 -10.59
CA LYS A 511 8.93 -37.06 -11.71
C LYS A 511 7.56 -37.64 -11.35
N GLU A 512 7.43 -38.22 -10.15
CA GLU A 512 6.22 -38.92 -9.71
C GLU A 512 5.28 -38.01 -8.93
N LYS A 513 5.84 -37.21 -8.02
CA LYS A 513 5.08 -36.30 -7.16
C LYS A 513 5.93 -35.10 -6.75
N ILE A 514 5.29 -33.93 -6.72
CA ILE A 514 5.84 -32.68 -6.20
C ILE A 514 4.89 -32.13 -5.14
N LEU A 515 5.42 -31.70 -3.99
CA LEU A 515 4.72 -30.91 -3.00
C LEU A 515 5.27 -29.50 -3.01
N VAL A 516 4.40 -28.49 -3.07
CA VAL A 516 4.79 -27.08 -3.07
C VAL A 516 4.20 -26.35 -1.88
N THR A 517 4.85 -25.28 -1.45
CA THR A 517 4.30 -24.38 -0.44
C THR A 517 4.93 -22.99 -0.54
N SER A 518 4.40 -22.05 0.25
CA SER A 518 4.93 -20.70 0.38
C SER A 518 4.91 -20.28 1.85
N THR A 519 5.99 -19.67 2.30
CA THR A 519 6.17 -19.18 3.67
C THR A 519 6.26 -17.66 3.69
N ALA A 520 5.61 -17.03 4.68
CA ALA A 520 5.79 -15.62 4.93
C ALA A 520 7.10 -15.39 5.73
N ALA A 521 8.23 -15.38 5.03
CA ALA A 521 9.53 -15.08 5.63
C ALA A 521 9.64 -13.62 6.08
N GLY A 522 8.84 -12.72 5.50
CA GLY A 522 8.92 -11.29 5.77
C GLY A 522 10.15 -10.64 5.11
N PRO A 523 10.25 -9.31 5.16
CA PRO A 523 11.18 -8.57 4.31
C PRO A 523 12.61 -8.51 4.85
N ALA A 524 12.94 -9.23 5.94
CA ALA A 524 14.27 -9.16 6.60
C ALA A 524 15.41 -9.51 5.64
N PHE A 525 15.22 -10.52 4.79
CA PHE A 525 16.19 -10.94 3.75
C PHE A 525 16.31 -9.93 2.59
N GLU A 526 15.44 -8.93 2.51
CA GLU A 526 15.54 -7.82 1.56
C GLU A 526 16.06 -6.53 2.24
N GLY A 527 16.46 -6.60 3.51
CA GLY A 527 16.81 -5.44 4.33
C GLY A 527 15.59 -4.64 4.80
N GLY A 528 14.38 -5.16 4.67
CA GLY A 528 13.18 -4.55 5.25
C GLY A 528 13.01 -4.88 6.72
N ASN A 529 12.42 -3.96 7.49
CA ASN A 529 12.28 -4.01 8.95
C ASN A 529 13.59 -4.03 9.76
N ILE A 530 14.74 -4.21 9.12
CA ILE A 530 16.06 -4.07 9.76
C ILE A 530 16.38 -2.58 9.95
N THR A 531 16.93 -2.23 11.11
CA THR A 531 17.16 -0.84 11.56
C THR A 531 17.99 -0.03 10.57
N TRP A 532 19.12 -0.58 10.14
CA TRP A 532 19.97 -0.03 9.08
C TRP A 532 19.77 -0.76 7.74
N GLY A 533 18.64 -1.45 7.58
CA GLY A 533 18.35 -2.27 6.43
C GLY A 533 18.07 -1.46 5.17
N MET A 534 18.64 -1.90 4.05
CA MET A 534 18.41 -1.32 2.73
C MET A 534 18.45 -2.38 1.62
N GLY A 535 17.96 -2.05 0.44
CA GLY A 535 18.08 -2.94 -0.72
C GLY A 535 19.53 -3.14 -1.16
N SER A 536 19.77 -4.10 -2.05
CA SER A 536 21.10 -4.35 -2.65
C SER A 536 21.48 -3.22 -3.62
N VAL A 537 21.99 -2.12 -3.08
CA VAL A 537 22.44 -0.93 -3.82
C VAL A 537 23.88 -0.56 -3.43
N PRO A 538 24.60 0.25 -4.23
CA PRO A 538 25.97 0.67 -3.91
C PRO A 538 26.07 1.28 -2.50
N GLY A 539 27.08 0.86 -1.73
CA GLY A 539 27.27 1.27 -0.33
C GLY A 539 26.50 0.43 0.70
N ALA A 540 25.64 -0.50 0.28
CA ALA A 540 25.05 -1.46 1.21
C ALA A 540 26.08 -2.52 1.62
N ILE A 541 26.22 -2.76 2.93
CA ILE A 541 27.06 -3.83 3.49
C ILE A 541 26.47 -5.16 3.04
N CYS A 542 27.28 -5.94 2.33
CA CYS A 542 26.89 -7.22 1.74
C CYS A 542 27.69 -8.41 2.28
N SER A 543 28.82 -8.17 2.96
CA SER A 543 29.60 -9.18 3.64
C SER A 543 30.21 -8.65 4.93
N VAL A 544 30.26 -9.51 5.95
CA VAL A 544 30.74 -9.19 7.30
C VAL A 544 31.62 -10.33 7.81
N LYS A 545 32.76 -9.98 8.38
CA LYS A 545 33.62 -10.90 9.13
C LYS A 545 33.95 -10.29 10.47
N LEU A 546 33.85 -11.09 11.52
CA LEU A 546 34.22 -10.67 12.86
C LEU A 546 35.58 -11.24 13.27
N SER A 547 36.31 -10.47 14.06
CA SER A 547 37.52 -10.90 14.76
C SER A 547 37.43 -10.42 16.21
N GLY A 548 36.73 -11.18 17.05
CA GLY A 548 36.28 -10.70 18.36
C GLY A 548 35.24 -9.58 18.19
N THR A 549 35.50 -8.40 18.78
CA THR A 549 34.57 -7.26 18.77
C THR A 549 34.76 -6.31 17.57
N GLU A 550 35.66 -6.63 16.64
CA GLU A 550 35.92 -5.80 15.46
C GLU A 550 35.26 -6.41 14.22
N ALA A 551 34.49 -5.58 13.49
CA ALA A 551 33.84 -5.95 12.24
C ALA A 551 34.63 -5.46 11.01
N GLU A 552 34.95 -6.39 10.12
CA GLU A 552 35.40 -6.08 8.76
C GLU A 552 34.22 -6.26 7.80
N VAL A 553 33.85 -5.18 7.11
CA VAL A 553 32.71 -5.17 6.19
C VAL A 553 33.14 -4.94 4.75
N LYS A 554 32.38 -5.51 3.81
CA LYS A 554 32.43 -5.15 2.39
C LYS A 554 31.09 -4.58 1.95
N THR A 555 31.14 -3.60 1.07
CA THR A 555 29.96 -2.95 0.51
C THR A 555 29.83 -3.23 -0.98
N ILE A 556 28.61 -3.16 -1.49
CA ILE A 556 28.36 -3.26 -2.92
C ILE A 556 29.08 -2.12 -3.64
N ARG A 557 29.87 -2.48 -4.68
CA ARG A 557 30.76 -1.60 -5.46
C ARG A 557 31.88 -0.90 -4.67
N ASP A 558 32.21 -1.40 -3.47
CA ASP A 558 33.25 -0.83 -2.61
C ASP A 558 33.02 0.67 -2.26
N GLU A 559 31.76 1.11 -2.30
CA GLU A 559 31.35 2.48 -1.94
C GLU A 559 31.25 2.64 -0.41
N ALA A 560 31.23 3.88 0.08
CA ALA A 560 31.13 4.14 1.51
C ALA A 560 29.84 3.52 2.11
N PRO A 561 29.90 2.91 3.32
CA PRO A 561 28.78 2.17 3.87
C PRO A 561 27.61 3.10 4.23
N GLN A 562 26.40 2.70 3.86
CA GLN A 562 25.17 3.46 4.10
C GLN A 562 24.07 2.68 4.83
N GLY A 563 24.21 1.36 4.89
CA GLY A 563 23.26 0.45 5.51
C GLY A 563 23.63 -1.00 5.22
N ILE A 564 22.72 -1.93 5.50
CA ILE A 564 22.94 -3.38 5.44
C ILE A 564 21.95 -3.98 4.45
N CYS A 565 22.43 -4.70 3.43
CA CYS A 565 21.54 -5.46 2.55
C CYS A 565 21.26 -6.85 3.11
N GLY A 566 20.30 -7.57 2.51
CA GLY A 566 19.90 -8.90 2.95
C GLY A 566 21.05 -9.87 3.23
N THR A 567 22.01 -10.00 2.31
CA THR A 567 23.14 -10.92 2.51
C THR A 567 24.03 -10.46 3.66
N GLY A 568 24.21 -9.14 3.82
CA GLY A 568 24.91 -8.56 4.97
C GLY A 568 24.20 -8.83 6.29
N VAL A 569 22.86 -8.89 6.31
CA VAL A 569 22.08 -9.26 7.51
C VAL A 569 22.35 -10.71 7.90
N VAL A 570 22.31 -11.64 6.94
CA VAL A 570 22.61 -13.06 7.22
C VAL A 570 24.07 -13.26 7.62
N GLU A 571 25.02 -12.63 6.93
CA GLU A 571 26.43 -12.71 7.31
C GLU A 571 26.66 -12.14 8.72
N THR A 572 26.09 -10.99 9.04
CA THR A 572 26.18 -10.41 10.39
C THR A 572 25.66 -11.38 11.45
N ALA A 573 24.45 -11.91 11.27
CA ALA A 573 23.87 -12.86 12.21
C ALA A 573 24.74 -14.12 12.37
N ALA A 574 25.24 -14.67 11.25
CA ALA A 574 26.09 -15.86 11.25
C ALA A 574 27.46 -15.64 11.91
N GLU A 575 28.03 -14.43 11.83
CA GLU A 575 29.25 -14.09 12.56
C GLU A 575 28.99 -13.88 14.04
N LEU A 576 27.91 -13.17 14.40
CA LEU A 576 27.58 -12.90 15.80
C LEU A 576 27.27 -14.18 16.58
N VAL A 577 26.56 -15.13 15.97
CA VAL A 577 26.32 -16.47 16.55
C VAL A 577 27.64 -17.23 16.69
N ARG A 578 28.54 -17.15 15.70
CA ARG A 578 29.81 -17.88 15.74
C ARG A 578 30.77 -17.36 16.81
N GLU A 579 30.82 -16.05 17.01
CA GLU A 579 31.64 -15.42 18.04
C GLU A 579 30.96 -15.43 19.43
N GLU A 580 29.81 -16.11 19.57
CA GLU A 580 29.02 -16.20 20.81
C GLU A 580 28.56 -14.84 21.37
N ILE A 581 28.53 -13.79 20.53
CA ILE A 581 28.00 -12.45 20.86
C ILE A 581 26.46 -12.48 20.88
N VAL A 582 25.88 -13.38 20.10
CA VAL A 582 24.46 -13.73 20.15
C VAL A 582 24.33 -15.17 20.63
N ASP A 583 23.54 -15.39 21.67
CA ASP A 583 23.28 -16.73 22.20
C ASP A 583 22.26 -17.51 21.35
N GLU A 584 22.06 -18.79 21.67
CA GLU A 584 21.12 -19.67 20.97
C GLU A 584 19.68 -19.12 20.95
N THR A 585 19.29 -18.31 21.95
CA THR A 585 17.96 -17.70 22.05
C THR A 585 17.83 -16.44 21.19
N GLY A 586 18.94 -15.93 20.68
CA GLY A 586 19.05 -14.69 19.92
C GLY A 586 19.30 -13.46 20.77
N ALA A 587 19.65 -13.61 22.06
CA ALA A 587 20.00 -12.47 22.89
C ALA A 587 21.43 -12.01 22.59
N LEU A 588 21.59 -10.72 22.31
CA LEU A 588 22.90 -10.07 22.26
C LEU A 588 23.50 -9.99 23.66
N ASP A 589 24.83 -10.09 23.74
CA ASP A 589 25.60 -9.80 24.95
C ASP A 589 25.21 -8.46 25.58
N GLU A 590 25.34 -8.37 26.91
CA GLU A 590 24.94 -7.18 27.70
C GLU A 590 25.56 -5.87 27.17
N ASP A 591 26.77 -5.92 26.62
CA ASP A 591 27.48 -4.77 26.05
C ASP A 591 26.81 -4.21 24.77
N TYR A 592 25.97 -4.99 24.09
CA TYR A 592 25.34 -4.64 22.81
C TYR A 592 23.81 -4.72 22.82
N PHE A 593 23.20 -5.19 23.91
CA PHE A 593 21.76 -5.45 23.97
C PHE A 593 20.92 -4.20 23.71
N ASP A 594 21.30 -3.06 24.31
CA ASP A 594 20.55 -1.80 24.20
C ASP A 594 20.91 -0.99 22.95
N ASP A 595 22.20 -0.89 22.61
CA ASP A 595 22.72 0.01 21.57
C ASP A 595 22.98 -0.69 20.22
N GLY A 596 23.01 -2.02 20.20
CA GLY A 596 23.34 -2.85 19.03
C GLY A 596 24.84 -3.02 18.79
N PHE A 597 25.18 -4.03 17.99
CA PHE A 597 26.56 -4.33 17.62
C PHE A 597 27.04 -3.42 16.48
N PRO A 598 28.14 -2.67 16.63
CA PRO A 598 28.62 -1.74 15.60
C PRO A 598 29.29 -2.46 14.44
N LEU A 599 28.87 -2.13 13.20
CA LEU A 599 29.43 -2.70 11.98
C LEU A 599 30.31 -1.71 11.21
N ALA A 600 29.85 -0.46 11.06
CA ALA A 600 30.52 0.54 10.24
C ALA A 600 30.07 1.97 10.58
N LYS A 601 30.59 2.98 9.87
CA LYS A 601 30.14 4.37 9.98
C LYS A 601 29.82 4.95 8.62
N THR A 602 28.69 5.64 8.53
CA THR A 602 28.29 6.40 7.34
C THR A 602 29.24 7.57 7.07
N PRO A 603 29.23 8.16 5.86
CA PRO A 603 30.04 9.34 5.55
C PRO A 603 29.80 10.56 6.46
N ASP A 604 28.58 10.72 6.98
CA ASP A 604 28.21 11.76 7.96
C ASP A 604 28.55 11.39 9.41
N GLY A 605 29.18 10.24 9.64
CA GLY A 605 29.73 9.81 10.93
C GLY A 605 28.75 9.08 11.85
N LYS A 606 27.56 8.71 11.36
CA LYS A 606 26.60 7.90 12.12
C LYS A 606 27.04 6.45 12.14
N GLU A 607 26.78 5.77 13.24
CA GLU A 607 27.15 4.37 13.44
C GLU A 607 26.08 3.45 12.89
N ILE A 608 26.49 2.56 11.98
CA ILE A 608 25.65 1.48 11.45
C ILE A 608 25.75 0.33 12.43
N VAL A 609 24.66 0.03 13.11
CA VAL A 609 24.58 -1.00 14.16
C VAL A 609 23.60 -2.11 13.76
N PHE A 610 23.83 -3.31 14.28
CA PHE A 610 22.91 -4.45 14.21
C PHE A 610 22.28 -4.69 15.57
N THR A 611 20.99 -4.43 15.69
CA THR A 611 20.30 -4.34 16.99
C THR A 611 19.69 -5.66 17.43
N GLN A 612 19.30 -5.75 18.72
CA GLN A 612 18.54 -6.90 19.25
C GLN A 612 17.23 -7.13 18.49
N LYS A 613 16.58 -6.05 18.03
CA LYS A 613 15.39 -6.13 17.20
C LYS A 613 15.71 -6.77 15.84
N ASP A 614 16.84 -6.40 15.23
CA ASP A 614 17.27 -6.94 13.94
C ASP A 614 17.58 -8.45 14.05
N VAL A 615 18.20 -8.88 15.15
CA VAL A 615 18.38 -10.30 15.49
C VAL A 615 17.02 -11.02 15.58
N ARG A 616 16.02 -10.38 16.20
CA ARG A 616 14.67 -10.97 16.28
C ARG A 616 13.99 -11.08 14.91
N ASP A 617 14.13 -10.07 14.06
CA ASP A 617 13.55 -10.08 12.71
C ASP A 617 14.19 -11.16 11.84
N ILE A 618 15.51 -11.39 11.94
CA ILE A 618 16.16 -12.47 11.20
C ILE A 618 15.76 -13.86 11.72
N GLN A 619 15.57 -14.03 13.04
CA GLN A 619 15.03 -15.27 13.60
C GLN A 619 13.65 -15.57 13.01
N LEU A 620 12.72 -14.61 13.04
CA LEU A 620 11.37 -14.81 12.51
C LEU A 620 11.39 -15.22 11.04
N ALA A 621 12.28 -14.62 10.24
CA ALA A 621 12.40 -14.91 8.82
C ALA A 621 13.01 -16.28 8.53
N LYS A 622 14.14 -16.62 9.18
CA LYS A 622 14.82 -17.90 8.97
C LYS A 622 14.01 -19.08 9.48
N SER A 623 13.26 -18.91 10.57
CA SER A 623 12.36 -19.95 11.09
C SER A 623 11.20 -20.22 10.15
N ALA A 624 10.67 -19.21 9.45
CA ALA A 624 9.59 -19.40 8.48
C ALA A 624 10.05 -20.31 7.34
N VAL A 625 11.22 -19.98 6.76
CA VAL A 625 11.83 -20.78 5.68
C VAL A 625 12.10 -22.20 6.19
N ARG A 626 12.77 -22.34 7.34
CA ARG A 626 13.12 -23.65 7.86
C ARG A 626 11.89 -24.50 8.22
N ALA A 627 10.88 -23.92 8.83
CA ALA A 627 9.63 -24.62 9.14
C ALA A 627 8.88 -25.07 7.87
N GLY A 628 8.90 -24.28 6.80
CA GLY A 628 8.37 -24.70 5.50
C GLY A 628 9.10 -25.93 4.96
N VAL A 629 10.44 -25.90 5.03
CA VAL A 629 11.31 -27.03 4.63
C VAL A 629 10.97 -28.29 5.43
N GLU A 630 10.93 -28.21 6.76
CA GLU A 630 10.63 -29.35 7.63
C GLU A 630 9.21 -29.89 7.39
N THR A 631 8.24 -29.00 7.17
CA THR A 631 6.85 -29.39 6.86
C THR A 631 6.79 -30.14 5.54
N LEU A 632 7.47 -29.66 4.49
CA LEU A 632 7.53 -30.34 3.20
C LEU A 632 8.19 -31.72 3.31
N LEU A 633 9.31 -31.84 4.02
CA LEU A 633 9.98 -33.12 4.27
C LEU A 633 9.05 -34.11 4.98
N LEU A 634 8.38 -33.65 6.04
CA LEU A 634 7.43 -34.46 6.82
C LEU A 634 6.24 -34.93 5.97
N ARG A 635 5.67 -34.04 5.16
CA ARG A 635 4.49 -34.35 4.32
C ARG A 635 4.85 -35.20 3.11
N TYR A 636 6.05 -35.05 2.57
CA TYR A 636 6.57 -35.94 1.52
C TYR A 636 6.94 -37.31 2.08
N GLY A 637 7.32 -37.38 3.36
CA GLY A 637 7.61 -38.62 4.09
C GLY A 637 9.06 -39.08 3.95
N ILE A 638 10.00 -38.14 3.83
CA ILE A 638 11.44 -38.43 3.70
C ILE A 638 12.25 -37.64 4.73
N LYS A 639 13.48 -38.08 4.96
CA LYS A 639 14.46 -37.36 5.79
C LYS A 639 15.31 -36.40 4.96
N LYS A 640 15.97 -35.46 5.64
CA LYS A 640 16.85 -34.45 5.03
C LYS A 640 17.98 -35.08 4.22
N GLU A 641 18.52 -36.19 4.70
CA GLU A 641 19.63 -36.92 4.06
C GLU A 641 19.22 -37.63 2.77
N GLU A 642 17.92 -37.79 2.52
CA GLU A 642 17.38 -38.43 1.31
C GLU A 642 17.16 -37.40 0.17
N VAL A 643 17.25 -36.10 0.45
CA VAL A 643 17.20 -35.05 -0.57
C VAL A 643 18.50 -35.02 -1.35
N SER A 644 18.45 -35.38 -2.64
CA SER A 644 19.64 -35.51 -3.48
C SER A 644 20.30 -34.17 -3.81
N LYS A 645 19.49 -33.13 -4.03
CA LYS A 645 19.93 -31.82 -4.47
C LYS A 645 18.95 -30.73 -4.05
N VAL A 646 19.48 -29.56 -3.72
CA VAL A 646 18.71 -28.37 -3.34
C VAL A 646 19.04 -27.25 -4.33
N TYR A 647 18.03 -26.73 -5.00
CA TYR A 647 18.15 -25.60 -5.92
C TYR A 647 17.68 -24.35 -5.19
N LEU A 648 18.60 -23.43 -4.90
CA LEU A 648 18.33 -22.20 -4.19
C LEU A 648 18.21 -21.04 -5.20
N ALA A 649 16.98 -20.62 -5.46
CA ALA A 649 16.59 -19.58 -6.41
C ALA A 649 16.35 -18.23 -5.74
N GLY A 650 16.09 -17.22 -6.58
CA GLY A 650 15.77 -15.87 -6.17
C GLY A 650 17.00 -14.96 -6.15
N GLY A 651 16.76 -13.66 -6.27
CA GLY A 651 17.86 -12.68 -6.27
C GLY A 651 18.69 -12.75 -4.97
N PHE A 652 18.01 -12.93 -3.84
CA PHE A 652 18.69 -13.13 -2.57
C PHE A 652 19.41 -14.50 -2.52
N GLY A 653 18.72 -15.59 -2.87
CA GLY A 653 19.26 -16.94 -2.81
C GLY A 653 20.52 -17.15 -3.65
N TYR A 654 20.63 -16.48 -4.81
CA TYR A 654 21.81 -16.57 -5.67
C TYR A 654 23.09 -15.98 -5.06
N LYS A 655 22.98 -14.89 -4.30
CA LYS A 655 24.12 -14.23 -3.63
C LYS A 655 24.34 -14.70 -2.19
N LEU A 656 23.45 -15.55 -1.67
CA LEU A 656 23.51 -16.03 -0.31
C LEU A 656 24.71 -16.96 -0.11
N ASP A 657 25.50 -16.70 0.93
CA ASP A 657 26.48 -17.67 1.42
C ASP A 657 25.74 -18.82 2.12
N THR A 658 25.81 -20.00 1.51
CA THR A 658 25.11 -21.20 1.98
C THR A 658 25.65 -21.71 3.31
N GLU A 659 26.94 -21.53 3.59
CA GLU A 659 27.52 -21.93 4.88
C GLU A 659 26.96 -21.05 6.00
N LYS A 660 26.80 -19.74 5.74
CA LYS A 660 26.20 -18.79 6.70
C LYS A 660 24.72 -19.06 6.91
N ALA A 661 23.98 -19.38 5.85
CA ALA A 661 22.58 -19.77 5.92
C ALA A 661 22.37 -21.02 6.79
N ILE A 662 23.25 -22.01 6.66
CA ILE A 662 23.24 -23.20 7.51
C ILE A 662 23.63 -22.83 8.95
N ALA A 663 24.65 -21.98 9.13
CA ALA A 663 25.13 -21.57 10.46
C ALA A 663 24.07 -20.86 11.31
N ILE A 664 23.11 -20.16 10.71
CA ILE A 664 21.98 -19.54 11.43
C ILE A 664 20.75 -20.46 11.52
N GLY A 665 20.86 -21.72 11.09
CA GLY A 665 19.79 -22.71 11.10
C GLY A 665 18.72 -22.53 10.01
N MET A 666 18.92 -21.63 9.03
CA MET A 666 17.92 -21.40 7.97
C MET A 666 17.79 -22.62 7.05
N LEU A 667 18.90 -23.29 6.74
CA LEU A 667 18.95 -24.48 5.89
C LEU A 667 19.52 -25.68 6.67
N PRO A 668 19.07 -26.91 6.38
CA PRO A 668 19.63 -28.13 6.96
C PRO A 668 21.14 -28.27 6.76
N GLU A 669 21.87 -28.63 7.83
CA GLU A 669 23.31 -28.88 7.75
C GLU A 669 23.67 -30.06 6.84
N GLU A 670 22.75 -31.03 6.74
CA GLU A 670 22.87 -32.21 5.90
C GLU A 670 22.93 -31.89 4.40
N TRP A 671 22.61 -30.64 4.02
CA TRP A 671 22.58 -30.16 2.65
C TRP A 671 23.80 -29.36 2.23
N ALA A 672 24.80 -29.16 3.09
CA ALA A 672 25.98 -28.32 2.82
C ALA A 672 26.60 -28.56 1.42
N ASP A 673 26.79 -29.83 1.03
CA ASP A 673 27.40 -30.19 -0.26
C ASP A 673 26.38 -30.42 -1.41
N ARG A 674 25.09 -30.13 -1.17
CA ARG A 674 23.97 -30.45 -2.08
C ARG A 674 23.24 -29.22 -2.60
N ILE A 675 23.53 -28.05 -2.03
CA ILE A 675 22.91 -26.79 -2.43
C ILE A 675 23.58 -26.25 -3.68
N VAL A 676 22.78 -25.86 -4.66
CA VAL A 676 23.19 -25.16 -5.86
C VAL A 676 22.40 -23.87 -5.95
N ALA A 677 23.10 -22.76 -5.80
CA ALA A 677 22.57 -21.44 -6.08
C ALA A 677 22.23 -21.35 -7.57
N VAL A 678 20.98 -21.03 -7.86
CA VAL A 678 20.43 -20.85 -9.20
C VAL A 678 19.88 -19.42 -9.25
N GLY A 679 20.17 -18.68 -10.31
CA GLY A 679 19.82 -17.25 -10.38
C GLY A 679 18.31 -17.00 -10.49
N ASN A 680 17.92 -16.13 -11.42
CA ASN A 680 16.49 -15.97 -11.74
C ASN A 680 15.98 -17.24 -12.46
N SER A 681 15.40 -18.15 -11.68
CA SER A 681 14.91 -19.46 -12.10
C SER A 681 13.66 -19.32 -12.99
N SER A 682 12.76 -18.40 -12.67
CA SER A 682 11.56 -18.06 -13.43
C SER A 682 11.91 -17.63 -14.85
N LEU A 683 12.87 -16.71 -15.00
CA LEU A 683 13.35 -16.25 -16.30
C LEU A 683 14.10 -17.36 -17.06
N SER A 684 14.87 -18.18 -16.35
CA SER A 684 15.58 -19.34 -16.94
C SER A 684 14.61 -20.38 -17.48
N GLY A 685 13.52 -20.65 -16.77
CA GLY A 685 12.46 -21.56 -17.19
C GLY A 685 11.67 -21.05 -18.37
N ALA A 686 11.34 -19.75 -18.40
CA ALA A 686 10.69 -19.11 -19.54
C ALA A 686 11.60 -19.15 -20.79
N CYS A 687 12.90 -18.87 -20.65
CA CYS A 687 13.89 -19.06 -21.72
C CYS A 687 13.95 -20.52 -22.19
N LYS A 688 13.89 -21.49 -21.26
CA LYS A 688 13.88 -22.91 -21.62
C LYS A 688 12.61 -23.30 -22.39
N TYR A 689 11.46 -22.79 -21.98
CA TYR A 689 10.18 -23.07 -22.62
C TYR A 689 10.18 -22.56 -24.07
N LEU A 690 10.78 -21.40 -24.34
CA LEU A 690 10.87 -20.82 -25.68
C LEU A 690 11.61 -21.70 -26.71
N LYS A 691 12.51 -22.59 -26.27
CA LYS A 691 13.24 -23.53 -27.13
C LYS A 691 12.72 -24.96 -27.08
N ASP A 692 11.82 -25.28 -26.14
CA ASP A 692 11.30 -26.63 -25.95
C ASP A 692 10.01 -26.84 -26.74
N LYS A 693 10.04 -27.81 -27.65
CA LYS A 693 8.88 -28.18 -28.47
C LYS A 693 7.80 -28.91 -27.67
N ASN A 694 8.17 -29.51 -26.55
CA ASN A 694 7.27 -30.24 -25.65
C ASN A 694 7.03 -29.45 -24.34
N GLY A 695 7.29 -28.14 -24.35
CA GLY A 695 7.18 -27.30 -23.17
C GLY A 695 5.77 -27.31 -22.56
N ASP A 696 4.73 -27.29 -23.40
CA ASP A 696 3.33 -27.38 -22.96
C ASP A 696 3.07 -28.65 -22.14
N GLU A 697 3.34 -29.81 -22.75
CA GLU A 697 3.10 -31.13 -22.15
C GLU A 697 3.89 -31.31 -20.85
N THR A 698 5.11 -30.78 -20.81
CA THR A 698 5.99 -30.89 -19.64
C THR A 698 5.52 -30.00 -18.50
N ILE A 699 5.11 -28.76 -18.78
CA ILE A 699 4.55 -27.85 -17.76
C ILE A 699 3.20 -28.37 -17.27
N GLU A 700 2.32 -28.83 -18.16
CA GLU A 700 1.04 -29.44 -17.77
C GLU A 700 1.26 -30.67 -16.89
N LYS A 701 2.22 -31.53 -17.23
CA LYS A 701 2.62 -32.67 -16.38
C LYS A 701 3.10 -32.18 -15.02
N LEU A 702 4.00 -31.19 -14.99
CA LEU A 702 4.56 -30.63 -13.76
C LEU A 702 3.46 -30.15 -12.82
N VAL A 703 2.52 -29.35 -13.34
CA VAL A 703 1.36 -28.87 -12.56
C VAL A 703 0.49 -30.03 -12.10
N SER A 704 0.22 -31.03 -12.96
CA SER A 704 -0.66 -32.17 -12.63
C SER A 704 -0.13 -33.08 -11.52
N ILE A 705 1.19 -33.16 -11.34
CA ILE A 705 1.84 -33.94 -10.27
C ILE A 705 2.19 -33.09 -9.05
N SER A 706 1.89 -31.79 -9.08
CA SER A 706 2.15 -30.86 -7.99
C SER A 706 0.92 -30.67 -7.10
N GLU A 707 1.13 -30.68 -5.79
CA GLU A 707 0.09 -30.48 -4.78
C GLU A 707 0.55 -29.45 -3.75
N GLU A 708 -0.30 -28.47 -3.43
CA GLU A 708 0.01 -27.47 -2.41
C GLU A 708 -0.15 -28.05 -0.99
N VAL A 709 0.86 -27.81 -0.15
CA VAL A 709 0.78 -27.98 1.30
C VAL A 709 0.46 -26.62 1.93
N ASN A 710 -0.78 -26.45 2.41
CA ASN A 710 -1.20 -25.22 3.07
C ASN A 710 -0.68 -25.16 4.52
N LEU A 711 0.40 -24.40 4.74
CA LEU A 711 1.05 -24.27 6.06
C LEU A 711 0.15 -23.63 7.11
N SER A 712 -0.74 -22.71 6.72
CA SER A 712 -1.64 -22.04 7.67
C SER A 712 -2.64 -23.00 8.34
N ALA A 713 -2.96 -24.11 7.65
CA ALA A 713 -3.81 -25.18 8.15
C ALA A 713 -3.01 -26.35 8.74
N ASP A 714 -1.68 -26.31 8.62
CA ASP A 714 -0.80 -27.38 9.08
C ASP A 714 -0.39 -27.17 10.54
N LYS A 715 -0.69 -28.17 11.38
CA LYS A 715 -0.41 -28.09 12.82
C LYS A 715 1.08 -28.17 13.14
N GLU A 716 1.84 -28.91 12.34
CA GLU A 716 3.26 -29.17 12.58
C GLU A 716 4.11 -27.96 12.17
N PHE A 717 3.65 -27.17 11.18
CA PHE A 717 4.35 -25.95 10.76
C PHE A 717 4.60 -25.00 11.94
N ASN A 718 3.61 -24.77 12.79
CA ASN A 718 3.77 -23.89 13.95
C ASN A 718 4.76 -24.44 14.98
N GLU A 719 4.81 -25.76 15.17
CA GLU A 719 5.77 -26.40 16.06
C GLU A 719 7.20 -26.26 15.51
N PHE A 720 7.40 -26.54 14.22
CA PHE A 720 8.68 -26.28 13.57
C PHE A 720 9.05 -24.80 13.62
N TYR A 721 8.12 -23.89 13.35
CA TYR A 721 8.39 -22.45 13.39
C TYR A 721 8.90 -22.00 14.76
N MET A 722 8.28 -22.46 15.85
CA MET A 722 8.73 -22.14 17.21
C MET A 722 10.08 -22.77 17.55
N ASN A 723 10.31 -24.03 17.16
CA ASN A 723 11.55 -24.74 17.46
C ASN A 723 12.73 -24.13 16.69
N GLU A 724 12.51 -23.74 15.45
CA GLU A 724 13.55 -23.20 14.56
C GLU A 724 13.80 -21.70 14.79
N MET A 725 13.24 -21.09 15.85
CA MET A 725 13.58 -19.72 16.28
C MET A 725 14.97 -19.60 16.89
N PHE A 726 15.43 -20.64 17.58
CA PHE A 726 16.77 -20.70 18.16
C PHE A 726 17.81 -20.81 17.05
N PHE A 727 18.99 -20.20 17.22
CA PHE A 727 20.07 -20.26 16.23
C PHE A 727 20.70 -21.64 16.12
#